data_AF-A0A953UYD2-F1
#
_entry.id   AF-A0A953UYD2-F1
#
_cell.length_a   1.000
_cell.length_b   1.000
_cell.length_c   1.000
_cell.angle_alpha   90.00
_cell.angle_beta   90.00
_cell.angle_gamma   90.00
#
_symmetry.space_group_name_H-M   'P 1'
#
loop_
_entity.id
_entity.type
_entity.pdbx_description
1 polymer ?
#
loop_
_entity_poly.entity_id
_entity_poly.type
_entity_poly.pdbx_seq_one_letter_code
_entity_poly.pdbx_strand_id
1 'polypeptide(L)'
;MPAATRYLGKPLKRKEDPRLIQGLAHYVDDIVLPGLHHAAILRSPYAHAQIRSVDVSKAQSAPGVVLVLTGADLRGSIGAVPCAAQIPDMKAAPRPVLAHDRVRFVGEGVAVVVATDRYAARDAIDLIEVDYEPLTPVVDPEKALEKGSTVLYDGYKDNVAYRWELEGGDLKAAFKKADKVIKQRLVNQRLIPVAMETRGVVAEYKPGERQLTLWSSTQIPHLLRTQIASMLDVPEHSVRVITPEVGGGFGSKLNVYVEEALLGYLAMRLGKPVKWIETRRENMQGTTHGRDQIDDVEVAFKRDGTILGLRIHVIADLGAYYQLLTPLIPTLTGLMASGCYKIPAIRTEIIGVLTNKMSTDAYRGAGRPEATYLVERALDLVAAELKNDPADLRRKNFPKLEDFPYATPTGIIYDSANYPRSLDLALKMSDYKKLRQEQAKARKQGRCVGIGLSTYVEICAMGPSSAMPAGGWESATVRIEPSGMINILTGASPHGQGQETSFAQLGAEILGLEPDDVNVIHGDTSIVPYGIGTFGSRGTAVGGVAAYQSLMKLREKLAALAGFLLGEDPSKLVFADMKIFSKFQPKKSLAFGEVVAAAYSAKTLPPNMEPGLDATSFYEPKNFTFPFGAHVCVVEIDTETGDVRLIKYVAVDDCGNVLNPLLVEGQVHGGIVQAFGQAMLEEAVYDEQGQLITGELMDYAIPRASDMPWMETGRTVTPSPVNPLGVKGVGEAGTIGATPALANAVADALAPFGVRHVDMPFKRERIWKLMQKGSRRAK
;
A
#
# COMPACT_ATOMS: atom_id res chain seq x y z
N MET A 1 -11.72 16.30 19.01
CA MET A 1 -12.06 17.51 18.23
C MET A 1 -13.03 18.37 19.05
N PRO A 2 -12.90 19.70 19.03
CA PRO A 2 -13.82 20.60 19.75
C PRO A 2 -15.26 20.50 19.21
N ALA A 3 -16.20 21.11 19.94
CA ALA A 3 -17.61 21.22 19.56
C ALA A 3 -17.78 21.85 18.17
N ALA A 4 -18.65 21.27 17.33
CA ALA A 4 -19.04 21.67 15.98
C ALA A 4 -17.91 22.26 15.10
N THR A 5 -17.26 21.41 14.31
CA THR A 5 -16.25 21.80 13.31
C THR A 5 -16.89 22.34 12.03
N ARG A 6 -16.23 23.31 11.37
CA ARG A 6 -16.72 23.94 10.13
C ARG A 6 -16.38 23.08 8.90
N TYR A 7 -15.17 22.55 8.81
CA TYR A 7 -14.66 21.79 7.67
C TYR A 7 -14.23 20.36 8.03
N LEU A 8 -13.64 20.13 9.20
CA LEU A 8 -13.25 18.77 9.59
C LEU A 8 -14.48 17.88 9.75
N GLY A 9 -14.45 16.69 9.17
CA GLY A 9 -15.57 15.76 9.12
C GLY A 9 -16.65 16.11 8.10
N LYS A 10 -16.45 17.11 7.23
CA LYS A 10 -17.38 17.48 6.16
C LYS A 10 -16.93 16.92 4.78
N PRO A 11 -17.87 16.52 3.90
CA PRO A 11 -17.58 15.94 2.60
C PRO A 11 -17.20 17.00 1.56
N LEU A 12 -16.08 17.71 1.77
CA LEU A 12 -15.62 18.69 0.80
C LEU A 12 -15.16 17.98 -0.48
N LYS A 13 -15.52 18.58 -1.63
CA LYS A 13 -15.03 18.16 -2.95
C LYS A 13 -13.53 18.42 -3.05
N ARG A 14 -12.85 17.69 -3.94
CA ARG A 14 -11.40 17.74 -4.02
C ARG A 14 -10.91 19.01 -4.71
N LYS A 15 -9.90 19.67 -4.13
CA LYS A 15 -9.13 20.76 -4.75
C LYS A 15 -8.34 20.27 -5.96
N GLU A 16 -8.02 18.99 -5.99
CA GLU A 16 -7.30 18.33 -7.07
C GLU A 16 -8.19 18.13 -8.32
N ASP A 17 -9.50 17.95 -8.15
CA ASP A 17 -10.41 17.55 -9.26
C ASP A 17 -10.37 18.50 -10.47
N PRO A 18 -10.46 19.84 -10.31
CA PRO A 18 -10.54 20.74 -11.46
C PRO A 18 -9.40 20.56 -12.46
N ARG A 19 -8.15 20.40 -12.01
CA ARG A 19 -7.01 20.20 -12.91
C ARG A 19 -6.96 18.78 -13.50
N LEU A 20 -7.38 17.78 -12.73
CA LEU A 20 -7.37 16.37 -13.16
C LEU A 20 -8.41 16.09 -14.25
N ILE A 21 -9.65 16.58 -14.09
CA ILE A 21 -10.75 16.28 -15.02
C ILE A 21 -10.73 17.16 -16.28
N GLN A 22 -9.94 18.23 -16.29
CA GLN A 22 -9.75 19.12 -17.45
C GLN A 22 -8.49 18.80 -18.25
N GLY A 23 -7.68 17.82 -17.83
CA GLY A 23 -6.41 17.50 -18.49
C GLY A 23 -5.35 18.59 -18.33
N LEU A 24 -5.40 19.33 -17.21
CA LEU A 24 -4.46 20.42 -16.88
C LEU A 24 -3.38 19.99 -15.88
N ALA A 25 -3.48 18.77 -15.36
CA ALA A 25 -2.49 18.23 -14.44
C ALA A 25 -1.30 17.65 -15.22
N HIS A 26 -0.15 17.54 -14.55
CA HIS A 26 1.08 17.01 -15.15
C HIS A 26 1.48 15.71 -14.47
N TYR A 27 1.62 14.66 -15.26
CA TYR A 27 2.23 13.37 -14.91
C TYR A 27 3.66 13.32 -15.44
N VAL A 28 4.40 12.25 -15.15
CA VAL A 28 5.82 12.18 -15.55
C VAL A 28 6.00 12.21 -17.07
N ASP A 29 5.11 11.56 -17.84
CA ASP A 29 5.23 11.58 -19.30
C ASP A 29 4.86 12.93 -19.92
N ASP A 30 4.14 13.80 -19.21
CA ASP A 30 3.80 15.15 -19.70
C ASP A 30 5.01 16.10 -19.66
N ILE A 31 6.10 15.71 -19.00
CA ILE A 31 7.30 16.53 -18.86
C ILE A 31 8.06 16.57 -20.19
N VAL A 32 8.29 17.77 -20.70
CA VAL A 32 9.08 18.03 -21.90
C VAL A 32 10.19 19.01 -21.55
N LEU A 33 11.43 18.64 -21.87
CA LEU A 33 12.63 19.44 -21.61
C LEU A 33 13.38 19.72 -22.92
N PRO A 34 14.10 20.85 -23.05
CA PRO A 34 14.92 21.11 -24.23
C PRO A 34 15.99 20.02 -24.44
N GLY A 35 16.02 19.43 -25.64
CA GLY A 35 16.98 18.38 -25.98
C GLY A 35 16.75 17.05 -25.26
N LEU A 36 15.51 16.77 -24.86
CA LEU A 36 15.09 15.52 -24.25
C LEU A 36 15.35 14.33 -25.18
N HIS A 37 16.06 13.32 -24.66
CA HIS A 37 16.24 12.02 -25.31
C HIS A 37 15.33 10.97 -24.65
N HIS A 38 15.14 9.85 -25.33
CA HIS A 38 14.30 8.76 -24.87
C HIS A 38 15.11 7.48 -24.71
N ALA A 39 14.92 6.79 -23.60
CA ALA A 39 15.55 5.50 -23.33
C ALA A 39 14.56 4.34 -23.53
N ALA A 40 15.05 3.24 -24.09
CA ALA A 40 14.37 1.95 -24.20
C ALA A 40 15.27 0.85 -23.62
N ILE A 41 14.68 -0.09 -22.88
CA ILE A 41 15.42 -1.16 -22.19
C ILE A 41 15.13 -2.48 -22.88
N LEU A 42 16.19 -3.20 -23.27
CA LEU A 42 16.09 -4.57 -23.74
C LEU A 42 15.93 -5.48 -22.53
N ARG A 43 14.87 -6.28 -22.54
CA ARG A 43 14.52 -7.18 -21.42
C ARG A 43 14.70 -8.64 -21.82
N SER A 44 15.11 -9.45 -20.86
CA SER A 44 15.32 -10.88 -21.03
C SER A 44 14.03 -11.59 -21.43
N PRO A 45 14.06 -12.41 -22.49
CA PRO A 45 12.98 -13.35 -22.79
C PRO A 45 13.09 -14.65 -21.97
N TYR A 46 14.17 -14.85 -21.22
CA TYR A 46 14.41 -16.07 -20.43
C TYR A 46 14.25 -15.81 -18.93
N ALA A 47 13.64 -16.78 -18.23
CA ALA A 47 13.52 -16.76 -16.78
C ALA A 47 14.84 -17.10 -16.07
N HIS A 48 15.69 -17.90 -16.71
CA HIS A 48 16.99 -18.26 -16.17
C HIS A 48 17.94 -18.57 -17.33
N ALA A 49 19.01 -17.79 -17.51
CA ALA A 49 20.00 -18.04 -18.55
C ALA A 49 21.34 -17.36 -18.24
N GLN A 50 22.45 -17.97 -18.66
CA GLN A 50 23.73 -17.27 -18.71
C GLN A 50 23.73 -16.32 -19.91
N ILE A 51 24.32 -15.13 -19.75
CA ILE A 51 24.55 -14.20 -20.84
C ILE A 51 25.95 -14.49 -21.39
N ARG A 52 26.04 -15.02 -22.61
CA ARG A 52 27.32 -15.34 -23.27
C ARG A 52 27.92 -14.10 -23.93
N SER A 53 27.10 -13.34 -24.65
CA SER A 53 27.49 -12.08 -25.28
C SER A 53 26.28 -11.19 -25.58
N VAL A 54 26.52 -9.89 -25.76
CA VAL A 54 25.52 -8.89 -26.15
C VAL A 54 26.13 -8.04 -27.26
N ASP A 55 25.68 -8.22 -28.51
CA ASP A 55 26.10 -7.41 -29.67
C ASP A 55 25.16 -6.22 -29.86
N VAL A 56 25.71 -5.02 -29.68
CA VAL A 56 25.02 -3.74 -29.79
C VAL A 56 25.38 -2.96 -31.06
N SER A 57 26.23 -3.49 -31.92
CA SER A 57 26.85 -2.76 -33.03
C SER A 57 25.84 -2.17 -34.03
N LYS A 58 24.79 -2.94 -34.37
CA LYS A 58 23.70 -2.50 -35.24
C LYS A 58 22.86 -1.39 -34.59
N ALA A 59 22.51 -1.56 -33.31
CA ALA A 59 21.76 -0.57 -32.55
C ALA A 59 22.53 0.74 -32.41
N GLN A 60 23.83 0.68 -32.12
CA GLN A 60 24.70 1.86 -32.02
C GLN A 60 24.79 2.67 -33.31
N SER A 61 24.68 2.01 -34.47
CA SER A 61 24.75 2.64 -35.78
C SER A 61 23.39 3.10 -36.32
N ALA A 62 22.30 2.84 -35.59
CA ALA A 62 20.96 3.13 -36.05
C ALA A 62 20.67 4.65 -36.03
N PRO A 63 19.89 5.18 -37.00
CA PRO A 63 19.54 6.59 -37.03
C PRO A 63 18.88 7.07 -35.74
N GLY A 64 19.33 8.23 -35.23
CA GLY A 64 18.79 8.85 -34.02
C GLY A 64 19.31 8.27 -32.70
N VAL A 65 20.05 7.15 -32.72
CA VAL A 65 20.67 6.60 -31.51
C VAL A 65 21.85 7.44 -31.07
N VAL A 66 21.91 7.73 -29.77
CA VAL A 66 22.94 8.56 -29.13
C VAL A 66 23.84 7.74 -28.22
N LEU A 67 23.31 6.69 -27.59
CA LEU A 67 24.06 5.83 -26.68
C LEU A 67 23.41 4.45 -26.60
N VAL A 68 24.23 3.40 -26.54
CA VAL A 68 23.80 2.05 -26.19
C VAL A 68 24.75 1.52 -25.12
N LEU A 69 24.21 0.99 -24.02
CA LEU A 69 24.98 0.38 -22.94
C LEU A 69 24.42 -1.00 -22.59
N THR A 70 25.30 -1.93 -22.28
CA THR A 70 25.00 -3.27 -21.77
C THR A 70 25.21 -3.33 -20.26
N GLY A 71 24.77 -4.42 -19.62
CA GLY A 71 25.11 -4.67 -18.22
C GLY A 71 26.62 -4.70 -17.95
N ALA A 72 27.44 -5.12 -18.92
CA ALA A 72 28.89 -5.13 -18.76
C ALA A 72 29.46 -3.69 -18.68
N ASP A 73 28.92 -2.75 -19.47
CA ASP A 73 29.34 -1.35 -19.45
C ASP A 73 29.01 -0.63 -18.13
N LEU A 74 27.99 -1.11 -17.41
CA LEU A 74 27.54 -0.54 -16.14
C LEU A 74 28.13 -1.23 -14.91
N ARG A 75 28.91 -2.29 -15.09
CA ARG A 75 29.45 -3.09 -13.98
C ARG A 75 30.29 -2.22 -13.04
N GLY A 76 29.84 -2.10 -11.79
CA GLY A 76 30.49 -1.26 -10.78
C GLY A 76 30.33 0.26 -10.97
N SER A 77 29.61 0.71 -12.00
CA SER A 77 29.34 2.15 -12.24
C SER A 77 28.11 2.65 -11.49
N ILE A 78 27.18 1.76 -11.16
CA ILE A 78 25.98 2.05 -10.38
C ILE A 78 25.86 0.99 -9.29
N GLY A 79 25.58 1.43 -8.05
CA GLY A 79 25.30 0.56 -6.92
C GLY A 79 24.07 -0.32 -7.13
N ALA A 80 23.98 -1.40 -6.35
CA ALA A 80 22.85 -2.32 -6.40
C ALA A 80 21.57 -1.65 -5.87
N VAL A 81 20.41 -2.20 -6.27
CA VAL A 81 19.12 -1.78 -5.70
C VAL A 81 19.10 -2.04 -4.18
N PRO A 82 18.70 -1.06 -3.36
CA PRO A 82 18.68 -1.21 -1.91
C PRO A 82 17.54 -2.11 -1.43
N CYS A 83 17.82 -2.90 -0.40
CA CYS A 83 16.82 -3.60 0.40
C CYS A 83 16.89 -3.07 1.83
N ALA A 84 15.79 -2.51 2.33
CA ALA A 84 15.74 -1.91 3.67
C ALA A 84 15.47 -2.95 4.76
N ALA A 85 14.91 -4.11 4.42
CA ALA A 85 14.62 -5.17 5.38
C ALA A 85 15.91 -5.75 5.99
N GLN A 86 15.86 -6.08 7.27
CA GLN A 86 16.91 -6.76 8.02
C GLN A 86 16.27 -7.93 8.76
N ILE A 87 16.58 -9.17 8.33
CA ILE A 87 16.10 -10.40 8.96
C ILE A 87 17.33 -11.26 9.28
N PRO A 88 17.40 -11.88 10.48
CA PRO A 88 18.49 -12.79 10.83
C PRO A 88 18.70 -13.86 9.77
N ASP A 89 19.97 -14.12 9.45
CA ASP A 89 20.41 -15.14 8.48
C ASP A 89 19.85 -14.97 7.05
N MET A 90 19.29 -13.79 6.73
CA MET A 90 18.75 -13.47 5.41
C MET A 90 19.86 -13.44 4.35
N LYS A 91 19.69 -14.25 3.31
CA LYS A 91 20.54 -14.23 2.13
C LYS A 91 20.11 -13.10 1.21
N ALA A 92 20.95 -12.08 1.01
CA ALA A 92 20.64 -10.94 0.15
C ALA A 92 21.66 -10.82 -0.99
N ALA A 93 21.29 -11.33 -2.16
CA ALA A 93 22.10 -11.16 -3.36
C ALA A 93 21.92 -9.74 -3.92
N PRO A 94 23.00 -9.06 -4.36
CA PRO A 94 22.88 -7.74 -4.97
C PRO A 94 22.12 -7.82 -6.30
N ARG A 95 21.22 -6.87 -6.53
CA ARG A 95 20.51 -6.71 -7.80
C ARG A 95 21.21 -5.66 -8.68
N PRO A 96 21.81 -6.05 -9.83
CA PRO A 96 22.39 -5.09 -10.75
C PRO A 96 21.31 -4.29 -11.48
N VAL A 97 21.68 -3.12 -12.01
CA VAL A 97 20.77 -2.25 -12.78
C VAL A 97 20.41 -2.89 -14.14
N LEU A 98 21.40 -3.49 -14.80
CA LEU A 98 21.24 -4.34 -15.97
C LEU A 98 22.03 -5.63 -15.75
N ALA A 99 21.46 -6.77 -16.10
CA ALA A 99 22.10 -8.07 -15.99
C ALA A 99 23.31 -8.17 -16.94
N HIS A 100 24.40 -8.74 -16.46
CA HIS A 100 25.65 -8.90 -17.22
C HIS A 100 26.15 -10.36 -17.31
N ASP A 101 26.01 -11.17 -16.26
CA ASP A 101 26.47 -12.57 -16.28
C ASP A 101 25.31 -13.56 -16.44
N ARG A 102 24.16 -13.26 -15.84
CA ARG A 102 23.01 -14.16 -15.75
C ARG A 102 21.73 -13.36 -15.59
N VAL A 103 20.69 -13.77 -16.30
CA VAL A 103 19.30 -13.33 -16.08
C VAL A 103 18.57 -14.33 -15.19
N ARG A 104 17.72 -13.84 -14.28
CA ARG A 104 17.04 -14.63 -13.25
C ARG A 104 15.52 -14.48 -13.26
N PHE A 105 14.95 -13.67 -14.14
CA PHE A 105 13.51 -13.65 -14.43
C PHE A 105 13.24 -13.07 -15.82
N VAL A 106 12.10 -13.43 -16.41
CA VAL A 106 11.63 -12.84 -17.67
C VAL A 106 11.30 -11.37 -17.43
N GLY A 107 11.88 -10.47 -18.21
CA GLY A 107 11.74 -9.03 -18.02
C GLY A 107 12.96 -8.32 -17.44
N GLU A 108 13.97 -9.06 -16.98
CA GLU A 108 15.20 -8.46 -16.44
C GLU A 108 15.94 -7.67 -17.52
N GLY A 109 16.31 -6.42 -17.23
CA GLY A 109 16.99 -5.55 -18.20
C GLY A 109 18.41 -6.03 -18.49
N VAL A 110 18.83 -6.02 -19.76
CA VAL A 110 20.15 -6.49 -20.23
C VAL A 110 20.93 -5.39 -20.94
N ALA A 111 20.24 -4.53 -21.69
CA ALA A 111 20.83 -3.40 -22.38
C ALA A 111 19.86 -2.20 -22.37
N VAL A 112 20.39 -1.01 -22.59
CA VAL A 112 19.61 0.22 -22.76
C VAL A 112 20.07 0.96 -24.01
N VAL A 113 19.12 1.47 -24.79
CA VAL A 113 19.34 2.39 -25.91
C VAL A 113 18.79 3.75 -25.52
N VAL A 114 19.54 4.81 -25.82
CA VAL A 114 19.08 6.20 -25.73
C VAL A 114 19.11 6.81 -27.13
N ALA A 115 17.99 7.39 -27.55
CA ALA A 115 17.83 8.01 -28.87
C ALA A 115 17.15 9.38 -28.79
N THR A 116 17.14 10.11 -29.90
CA THR A 116 16.55 11.46 -30.01
C THR A 116 15.03 11.48 -29.85
N ASP A 117 14.36 10.35 -30.07
CA ASP A 117 12.92 10.19 -29.86
C ASP A 117 12.59 8.74 -29.45
N ARG A 118 11.35 8.54 -28.97
CA ARG A 118 10.89 7.25 -28.45
C ARG A 118 10.80 6.14 -29.51
N TYR A 119 10.55 6.48 -30.77
CA TYR A 119 10.41 5.50 -31.85
C TYR A 119 11.79 4.98 -32.25
N ALA A 120 12.75 5.88 -32.46
CA ALA A 120 14.14 5.51 -32.74
C ALA A 120 14.73 4.64 -31.62
N ALA A 121 14.48 4.97 -30.34
CA ALA A 121 14.93 4.15 -29.22
C ALA A 121 14.34 2.74 -29.26
N ARG A 122 13.05 2.63 -29.61
CA ARG A 122 12.35 1.34 -29.69
C ARG A 122 12.82 0.53 -30.89
N ASP A 123 12.94 1.12 -32.07
CA ASP A 123 13.39 0.40 -33.27
C ASP A 123 14.83 -0.13 -33.09
N ALA A 124 15.70 0.67 -32.48
CA ALA A 124 17.09 0.28 -32.24
C ALA A 124 17.24 -0.80 -31.16
N ILE A 125 16.33 -0.91 -30.18
CA ILE A 125 16.41 -1.97 -29.16
C ILE A 125 16.28 -3.37 -29.77
N ASP A 126 15.49 -3.49 -30.84
CA ASP A 126 15.23 -4.74 -31.54
C ASP A 126 16.40 -5.16 -32.45
N LEU A 127 17.41 -4.29 -32.62
CA LEU A 127 18.65 -4.58 -33.36
C LEU A 127 19.76 -5.16 -32.49
N ILE A 128 19.57 -5.23 -31.17
CA ILE A 128 20.54 -5.83 -30.24
C ILE A 128 20.38 -7.35 -30.26
N GLU A 129 21.49 -8.06 -30.43
CA GLU A 129 21.51 -9.52 -30.41
C GLU A 129 22.16 -10.00 -29.10
N VAL A 130 21.44 -10.84 -28.33
CA VAL A 130 21.94 -11.41 -27.08
C VAL A 130 22.05 -12.92 -27.22
N ASP A 131 23.23 -13.46 -26.95
CA ASP A 131 23.46 -14.90 -26.89
C ASP A 131 23.22 -15.40 -25.46
N TYR A 132 22.16 -16.20 -25.30
CA TYR A 132 21.77 -16.80 -24.04
C TYR A 132 22.05 -18.30 -24.03
N GLU A 133 22.53 -18.80 -22.91
CA GLU A 133 22.48 -20.23 -22.60
C GLU A 133 21.40 -20.47 -21.54
N PRO A 134 20.21 -20.99 -21.91
CA PRO A 134 19.12 -21.22 -20.98
C PRO A 134 19.51 -22.20 -19.86
N LEU A 135 19.06 -21.91 -18.66
CA LEU A 135 19.16 -22.75 -17.48
C LEU A 135 17.75 -23.16 -17.03
N THR A 136 17.65 -24.23 -16.25
CA THR A 136 16.37 -24.65 -15.69
C THR A 136 15.87 -23.59 -14.69
N PRO A 137 14.70 -22.98 -14.91
CA PRO A 137 14.12 -22.05 -13.96
C PRO A 137 13.42 -22.80 -12.81
N VAL A 138 13.31 -22.14 -11.66
CA VAL A 138 12.50 -22.61 -10.53
C VAL A 138 11.43 -21.57 -10.24
N VAL A 139 10.18 -21.88 -10.56
CA VAL A 139 9.04 -20.94 -10.45
C VAL A 139 8.02 -21.35 -9.38
N ASP A 140 8.11 -22.58 -8.88
CA ASP A 140 7.23 -23.08 -7.83
C ASP A 140 8.00 -22.98 -6.49
N PRO A 141 7.51 -22.18 -5.52
CA PRO A 141 8.22 -22.00 -4.26
C PRO A 141 8.29 -23.29 -3.42
N GLU A 142 7.42 -24.28 -3.61
CA GLU A 142 7.53 -25.57 -2.93
C GLU A 142 8.64 -26.42 -3.56
N LYS A 143 8.71 -26.46 -4.90
CA LYS A 143 9.80 -27.15 -5.62
C LYS A 143 11.16 -26.49 -5.39
N ALA A 144 11.19 -25.19 -5.08
CA ALA A 144 12.39 -24.49 -4.68
C ALA A 144 12.96 -24.95 -3.33
N LEU A 145 12.12 -25.55 -2.47
CA LEU A 145 12.52 -26.12 -1.17
C LEU A 145 12.97 -27.58 -1.27
N GLU A 146 12.70 -28.26 -2.38
CA GLU A 146 13.07 -29.66 -2.57
C GLU A 146 14.59 -29.85 -2.69
N LYS A 147 15.09 -31.00 -2.20
CA LYS A 147 16.50 -31.36 -2.31
C LYS A 147 16.88 -31.55 -3.78
N GLY A 148 17.90 -30.82 -4.24
CA GLY A 148 18.38 -30.89 -5.62
C GLY A 148 17.68 -29.92 -6.58
N SER A 149 16.82 -29.03 -6.06
CA SER A 149 16.28 -27.91 -6.82
C SER A 149 17.41 -27.04 -7.42
N THR A 150 17.15 -26.45 -8.59
CA THR A 150 18.15 -25.57 -9.24
C THR A 150 18.35 -24.33 -8.37
N VAL A 151 19.58 -24.06 -7.97
CA VAL A 151 19.89 -22.91 -7.10
C VAL A 151 20.11 -21.66 -7.94
N LEU A 152 19.44 -20.56 -7.59
CA LEU A 152 19.46 -19.31 -8.36
C LEU A 152 20.80 -18.55 -8.30
N TYR A 153 21.52 -18.71 -7.19
CA TYR A 153 22.72 -17.95 -6.88
C TYR A 153 23.91 -18.85 -6.60
N ASP A 154 25.05 -18.54 -7.21
CA ASP A 154 26.28 -19.28 -6.99
C ASP A 154 26.73 -19.13 -5.53
N GLY A 155 27.20 -20.23 -4.93
CA GLY A 155 27.60 -20.27 -3.51
C GLY A 155 26.44 -20.44 -2.51
N TYR A 156 25.18 -20.37 -2.95
CA TYR A 156 24.04 -20.69 -2.08
C TYR A 156 23.87 -22.21 -2.00
N LYS A 157 23.49 -22.71 -0.81
CA LYS A 157 23.23 -24.15 -0.61
C LYS A 157 21.86 -24.58 -1.16
N ASP A 158 20.90 -23.67 -1.10
CA ASP A 158 19.49 -23.84 -1.47
C ASP A 158 18.84 -22.46 -1.72
N ASN A 159 17.58 -22.48 -2.16
CA ASN A 159 16.77 -21.29 -2.47
C ASN A 159 16.04 -20.70 -1.25
N VAL A 160 16.31 -21.18 -0.04
CA VAL A 160 15.76 -20.57 1.19
C VAL A 160 16.42 -19.21 1.41
N ALA A 161 15.64 -18.15 1.34
CA ALA A 161 16.09 -16.79 1.59
C ALA A 161 16.35 -16.54 3.09
N TYR A 162 15.36 -16.89 3.91
CA TYR A 162 15.40 -16.79 5.37
C TYR A 162 14.34 -17.71 5.98
N ARG A 163 14.46 -17.94 7.30
CA ARG A 163 13.39 -18.51 8.13
C ARG A 163 13.08 -17.53 9.23
N TRP A 164 11.80 -17.25 9.45
CA TRP A 164 11.34 -16.35 10.48
C TRP A 164 10.28 -17.04 11.33
N GLU A 165 10.45 -16.98 12.65
CA GLU A 165 9.51 -17.58 13.59
C GLU A 165 9.00 -16.53 14.56
N LEU A 166 7.72 -16.66 14.91
CA LEU A 166 7.06 -15.89 15.95
C LEU A 166 6.21 -16.86 16.78
N GLU A 167 6.39 -16.85 18.11
CA GLU A 167 5.58 -17.64 19.03
C GLU A 167 5.20 -16.81 20.25
N GLY A 168 3.94 -16.87 20.64
CA GLY A 168 3.45 -16.30 21.89
C GLY A 168 2.31 -17.12 22.49
N GLY A 169 2.27 -17.17 23.82
CA GLY A 169 1.38 -18.06 24.58
C GLY A 169 1.89 -19.50 24.66
N ASP A 170 1.05 -20.43 25.12
CA ASP A 170 1.39 -21.86 25.23
C ASP A 170 0.61 -22.68 24.17
N LEU A 171 1.22 -22.84 23.00
CA LEU A 171 0.62 -23.55 21.88
C LEU A 171 0.38 -25.04 22.20
N LYS A 172 1.28 -25.66 22.96
CA LYS A 172 1.16 -27.08 23.34
C LYS A 172 -0.07 -27.29 24.22
N ALA A 173 -0.26 -26.43 25.23
CA ALA A 173 -1.45 -26.47 26.08
C ALA A 173 -2.73 -26.16 25.30
N ALA A 174 -2.71 -25.20 24.38
CA ALA A 174 -3.86 -24.86 23.54
C ALA A 174 -4.35 -26.08 22.74
N PHE A 175 -3.46 -26.77 22.03
CA PHE A 175 -3.80 -27.95 21.23
C PHE A 175 -4.17 -29.15 22.10
N LYS A 176 -3.56 -29.33 23.28
CA LYS A 176 -3.94 -30.39 24.22
C LYS A 176 -5.34 -30.21 24.81
N LYS A 177 -5.77 -28.95 25.01
CA LYS A 177 -7.10 -28.60 25.55
C LYS A 177 -8.18 -28.47 24.49
N ALA A 178 -7.82 -28.60 23.21
CA ALA A 178 -8.76 -28.48 22.10
C ALA A 178 -9.69 -29.68 22.05
N ASP A 179 -10.99 -29.42 21.87
CA ASP A 179 -11.96 -30.49 21.61
C ASP A 179 -11.85 -30.98 20.16
N LYS A 180 -11.46 -30.08 19.26
CA LYS A 180 -11.25 -30.33 17.83
C LYS A 180 -10.12 -29.45 17.29
N VAL A 181 -9.49 -29.94 16.22
CA VAL A 181 -8.51 -29.19 15.43
C VAL A 181 -8.91 -29.28 13.96
N ILE A 182 -8.95 -28.15 13.27
CA ILE A 182 -9.11 -28.09 11.82
C ILE A 182 -7.77 -27.74 11.20
N LYS A 183 -7.42 -28.42 10.12
CA LYS A 183 -6.26 -28.07 9.27
C LYS A 183 -6.78 -27.59 7.92
N GLN A 184 -6.23 -26.49 7.43
CA GLN A 184 -6.58 -25.95 6.12
C GLN A 184 -5.33 -25.35 5.47
N ARG A 185 -5.18 -25.63 4.18
CA ARG A 185 -4.24 -24.92 3.31
C ARG A 185 -4.96 -23.78 2.61
N LEU A 186 -4.33 -22.62 2.54
CA LEU A 186 -4.87 -21.39 1.97
C LEU A 186 -3.83 -20.80 1.01
N VAL A 187 -4.25 -20.43 -0.21
CA VAL A 187 -3.35 -19.80 -1.18
C VAL A 187 -3.77 -18.35 -1.41
N ASN A 188 -2.81 -17.44 -1.20
CA ASN A 188 -2.87 -16.06 -1.66
C ASN A 188 -2.07 -15.97 -2.97
N GLN A 189 -2.76 -16.04 -4.11
CA GLN A 189 -2.10 -16.07 -5.41
C GLN A 189 -1.33 -14.77 -5.68
N ARG A 190 -0.26 -14.86 -6.48
CA ARG A 190 0.52 -13.71 -6.92
C ARG A 190 -0.33 -12.71 -7.72
N LEU A 191 -0.14 -11.42 -7.45
CA LEU A 191 -0.84 -10.31 -8.12
C LEU A 191 0.13 -9.28 -8.67
N ILE A 192 -0.33 -8.54 -9.68
CA ILE A 192 0.34 -7.36 -10.22
C ILE A 192 -0.52 -6.15 -9.84
N PRO A 193 0.03 -5.09 -9.19
CA PRO A 193 -0.79 -3.97 -8.71
C PRO A 193 -1.51 -3.12 -9.77
N VAL A 194 -1.05 -3.16 -11.03
CA VAL A 194 -1.60 -2.45 -12.22
C VAL A 194 -2.10 -1.01 -11.90
N ALA A 195 -1.19 -0.11 -11.54
CA ALA A 195 -1.51 1.32 -11.56
C ALA A 195 -1.80 1.78 -13.00
N MET A 196 -2.83 2.61 -13.21
CA MET A 196 -3.24 3.04 -14.55
C MET A 196 -2.14 3.82 -15.28
N GLU A 197 -1.46 4.72 -14.57
CA GLU A 197 -0.16 5.25 -15.00
C GLU A 197 0.93 4.22 -14.63
N THR A 198 1.70 3.78 -15.62
CA THR A 198 2.88 2.93 -15.39
C THR A 198 4.01 3.71 -14.69
N ARG A 199 5.17 3.09 -14.44
CA ARG A 199 6.33 3.80 -13.92
C ARG A 199 6.96 4.65 -15.02
N GLY A 200 7.45 5.82 -14.64
CA GLY A 200 8.19 6.71 -15.53
C GLY A 200 9.24 7.51 -14.79
N VAL A 201 10.32 7.84 -15.48
CA VAL A 201 11.42 8.68 -14.99
C VAL A 201 11.86 9.64 -16.08
N VAL A 202 12.00 10.91 -15.72
CA VAL A 202 12.76 11.90 -16.50
C VAL A 202 13.93 12.36 -15.65
N ALA A 203 15.14 12.34 -16.19
CA ALA A 203 16.33 12.81 -15.49
C ALA A 203 17.00 13.94 -16.28
N GLU A 204 17.46 14.97 -15.60
CA GLU A 204 18.26 16.07 -16.14
C GLU A 204 19.48 16.30 -15.25
N TYR A 205 20.66 16.33 -15.83
CA TYR A 205 21.87 16.75 -15.13
C TYR A 205 22.36 18.09 -15.68
N LYS A 206 22.53 19.06 -14.78
CA LYS A 206 23.10 20.37 -15.07
C LYS A 206 24.55 20.42 -14.57
N PRO A 207 25.56 20.25 -15.44
CA PRO A 207 26.95 20.14 -15.01
C PRO A 207 27.48 21.43 -14.35
N GLY A 208 27.01 22.60 -14.78
CA GLY A 208 27.40 23.89 -14.18
C GLY A 208 26.94 24.07 -12.74
N GLU A 209 25.78 23.51 -12.39
CA GLU A 209 25.22 23.50 -11.03
C GLU A 209 25.63 22.23 -10.26
N ARG A 210 26.24 21.26 -10.96
CA ARG A 210 26.46 19.87 -10.52
C ARG A 210 25.19 19.25 -9.95
N GLN A 211 24.03 19.59 -10.50
CA GLN A 211 22.73 19.19 -9.96
C GLN A 211 22.03 18.19 -10.88
N LEU A 212 21.64 17.05 -10.32
CA LEU A 212 20.82 16.02 -10.94
C LEU A 212 19.37 16.17 -10.46
N THR A 213 18.44 16.41 -11.39
CA THR A 213 17.00 16.41 -11.11
C THR A 213 16.34 15.17 -11.72
N LEU A 214 15.57 14.44 -10.92
CA LEU A 214 14.73 13.33 -11.36
C LEU A 214 13.27 13.70 -11.14
N TRP A 215 12.47 13.61 -12.19
CA TRP A 215 11.03 13.50 -12.07
C TRP A 215 10.66 12.03 -12.09
N SER A 216 10.07 11.53 -11.01
CA SER A 216 9.70 10.10 -10.88
C SER A 216 8.28 9.96 -10.38
N SER A 217 7.56 8.96 -10.90
CA SER A 217 6.25 8.55 -10.38
C SER A 217 6.47 7.71 -9.11
N THR A 218 6.78 8.34 -7.99
CA THR A 218 7.18 7.67 -6.75
C THR A 218 6.34 8.09 -5.54
N GLN A 219 6.16 7.18 -4.58
CA GLN A 219 5.48 7.44 -3.30
C GLN A 219 6.42 7.99 -2.23
N ILE A 220 7.73 7.96 -2.48
CA ILE A 220 8.79 8.19 -1.48
C ILE A 220 9.92 9.08 -2.03
N PRO A 221 9.63 10.32 -2.47
CA PRO A 221 10.58 11.17 -3.18
C PRO A 221 11.91 11.40 -2.43
N HIS A 222 11.86 11.60 -1.11
CA HIS A 222 13.07 11.84 -0.32
C HIS A 222 13.93 10.59 -0.15
N LEU A 223 13.31 9.45 0.18
CA LEU A 223 14.05 8.20 0.27
C LEU A 223 14.63 7.82 -1.10
N LEU A 224 13.88 8.04 -2.18
CA LEU A 224 14.41 7.88 -3.54
C LEU A 224 15.64 8.77 -3.75
N ARG A 225 15.58 10.07 -3.41
CA ARG A 225 16.74 10.98 -3.50
C ARG A 225 17.97 10.42 -2.77
N THR A 226 17.80 9.98 -1.52
CA THR A 226 18.89 9.40 -0.71
C THR A 226 19.45 8.14 -1.36
N GLN A 227 18.60 7.23 -1.84
CA GLN A 227 19.05 5.98 -2.44
C GLN A 227 19.71 6.20 -3.81
N ILE A 228 19.20 7.11 -4.64
CA ILE A 228 19.83 7.45 -5.92
C ILE A 228 21.20 8.10 -5.71
N ALA A 229 21.33 8.99 -4.72
CA ALA A 229 22.61 9.57 -4.36
C ALA A 229 23.64 8.49 -3.96
N SER A 230 23.22 7.53 -3.15
CA SER A 230 24.03 6.38 -2.75
C SER A 230 24.40 5.47 -3.94
N MET A 231 23.42 5.11 -4.78
CA MET A 231 23.63 4.24 -5.94
C MET A 231 24.54 4.87 -6.99
N LEU A 232 24.50 6.19 -7.17
CA LEU A 232 25.34 6.91 -8.15
C LEU A 232 26.65 7.44 -7.55
N ASP A 233 26.90 7.20 -6.27
CA ASP A 233 28.05 7.73 -5.52
C ASP A 233 28.21 9.26 -5.69
N VAL A 234 27.11 9.99 -5.49
CA VAL A 234 27.08 11.46 -5.54
C VAL A 234 26.57 12.06 -4.23
N PRO A 235 26.96 13.30 -3.88
CA PRO A 235 26.45 13.96 -2.69
C PRO A 235 24.93 14.13 -2.75
N GLU A 236 24.20 13.81 -1.69
CA GLU A 236 22.73 13.85 -1.70
C GLU A 236 22.15 15.24 -2.03
N HIS A 237 22.79 16.32 -1.57
CA HIS A 237 22.36 17.70 -1.88
C HIS A 237 22.47 18.06 -3.37
N SER A 238 23.21 17.27 -4.15
CA SER A 238 23.32 17.41 -5.60
C SER A 238 22.18 16.70 -6.34
N VAL A 239 21.33 15.94 -5.64
CA VAL A 239 20.18 15.23 -6.22
C VAL A 239 18.89 15.90 -5.77
N ARG A 240 17.99 16.15 -6.71
CA ARG A 240 16.62 16.62 -6.47
C ARG A 240 15.64 15.65 -7.11
N VAL A 241 14.72 15.12 -6.31
CA VAL A 241 13.57 14.38 -6.82
C VAL A 241 12.34 15.28 -6.79
N ILE A 242 11.56 15.26 -7.87
CA ILE A 242 10.27 15.91 -8.03
C ILE A 242 9.24 14.84 -8.37
N THR A 243 8.26 14.64 -7.49
CA THR A 243 7.08 13.82 -7.79
C THR A 243 5.95 14.74 -8.27
N PRO A 244 5.56 14.70 -9.56
CA PRO A 244 4.39 15.42 -10.06
C PRO A 244 3.09 14.67 -9.68
N GLU A 245 2.03 14.78 -10.47
CA GLU A 245 0.89 13.88 -10.28
C GLU A 245 1.30 12.42 -10.51
N VAL A 246 0.68 11.50 -9.76
CA VAL A 246 0.93 10.06 -9.87
C VAL A 246 -0.40 9.36 -10.10
N GLY A 247 -0.55 8.70 -11.24
CA GLY A 247 -1.77 8.01 -11.69
C GLY A 247 -1.96 6.64 -11.03
N GLY A 248 -1.92 6.61 -9.69
CA GLY A 248 -1.98 5.42 -8.86
C GLY A 248 -0.59 4.83 -8.57
N GLY A 249 -0.46 4.19 -7.41
CA GLY A 249 0.79 3.56 -6.96
C GLY A 249 0.55 2.26 -6.20
N PHE A 250 -0.35 2.28 -5.22
CA PHE A 250 -0.84 1.08 -4.52
C PHE A 250 0.27 0.21 -3.87
N GLY A 251 1.41 0.80 -3.54
CA GLY A 251 2.59 0.11 -2.99
C GLY A 251 3.65 -0.21 -4.05
N SER A 252 3.28 -0.38 -5.32
CA SER A 252 4.27 -0.66 -6.37
C SER A 252 5.27 0.48 -6.56
N LYS A 253 4.83 1.73 -6.39
CA LYS A 253 5.66 2.95 -6.47
C LYS A 253 6.31 3.35 -5.13
N LEU A 254 6.29 2.45 -4.13
CA LEU A 254 7.01 2.56 -2.84
C LEU A 254 8.45 2.02 -2.93
N ASN A 255 8.90 1.58 -4.09
CA ASN A 255 10.23 1.00 -4.26
C ASN A 255 11.20 1.99 -4.90
N VAL A 256 12.49 1.66 -4.80
CA VAL A 256 13.54 2.24 -5.63
C VAL A 256 13.83 1.24 -6.74
N TYR A 257 13.60 1.63 -7.98
CA TYR A 257 13.77 0.76 -9.13
C TYR A 257 15.09 1.02 -9.85
N VAL A 258 15.60 -0.01 -10.53
CA VAL A 258 16.84 0.06 -11.32
C VAL A 258 16.83 1.20 -12.32
N GLU A 259 15.66 1.48 -12.91
CA GLU A 259 15.51 2.48 -13.95
C GLU A 259 15.72 3.91 -13.43
N GLU A 260 15.42 4.20 -12.16
CA GLU A 260 15.61 5.55 -11.59
C GLU A 260 17.11 5.92 -11.51
N ALA A 261 17.94 4.99 -11.03
CA ALA A 261 19.39 5.18 -11.02
C ALA A 261 19.98 5.16 -12.44
N LEU A 262 19.48 4.27 -13.30
CA LEU A 262 19.91 4.20 -14.70
C LEU A 262 19.70 5.53 -15.42
N LEU A 263 18.52 6.13 -15.30
CA LEU A 263 18.19 7.39 -15.99
C LEU A 263 19.02 8.56 -15.42
N GLY A 264 19.26 8.59 -14.11
CA GLY A 264 20.18 9.53 -13.49
C GLY A 264 21.60 9.43 -14.04
N TYR A 265 22.14 8.21 -14.11
CA TYR A 265 23.46 7.93 -14.69
C TYR A 265 23.53 8.34 -16.17
N LEU A 266 22.52 8.00 -16.97
CA LEU A 266 22.47 8.34 -18.40
C LEU A 266 22.46 9.85 -18.62
N ALA A 267 21.67 10.60 -17.84
CA ALA A 267 21.61 12.06 -17.92
C ALA A 267 22.95 12.70 -17.55
N MET A 268 23.63 12.21 -16.51
CA MET A 268 24.97 12.66 -16.13
C MET A 268 26.00 12.37 -17.21
N ARG A 269 25.97 11.17 -17.80
CA ARG A 269 26.91 10.75 -18.85
C ARG A 269 26.75 11.53 -20.15
N LEU A 270 25.52 11.84 -20.53
CA LEU A 270 25.21 12.55 -21.78
C LEU A 270 25.22 14.07 -21.65
N GLY A 271 25.03 14.61 -20.45
CA GLY A 271 24.79 16.05 -20.25
C GLY A 271 23.51 16.52 -20.96
N LYS A 272 22.53 15.62 -21.10
CA LYS A 272 21.24 15.85 -21.76
C LYS A 272 20.12 15.23 -20.94
N PRO A 273 18.90 15.80 -20.95
CA PRO A 273 17.77 15.15 -20.31
C PRO A 273 17.43 13.82 -20.97
N VAL A 274 17.05 12.82 -20.19
CA VAL A 274 16.65 11.49 -20.68
C VAL A 274 15.33 11.08 -20.02
N LYS A 275 14.37 10.63 -20.83
CA LYS A 275 13.06 10.13 -20.40
C LYS A 275 12.95 8.63 -20.67
N TRP A 276 12.41 7.90 -19.71
CA TRP A 276 11.94 6.53 -19.87
C TRP A 276 10.54 6.39 -19.28
N ILE A 277 9.63 5.84 -20.06
CA ILE A 277 8.26 5.53 -19.66
C ILE A 277 8.01 4.08 -20.04
N GLU A 278 7.72 3.23 -19.05
CA GLU A 278 7.54 1.81 -19.33
C GLU A 278 6.19 1.56 -20.00
N THR A 279 6.15 0.60 -20.92
CA THR A 279 4.89 0.08 -21.47
C THR A 279 4.16 -0.79 -20.44
N ARG A 280 2.88 -1.11 -20.69
CA ARG A 280 2.13 -2.01 -19.79
C ARG A 280 2.76 -3.40 -19.68
N ARG A 281 3.33 -3.96 -20.75
CA ARG A 281 4.00 -5.27 -20.72
C ARG A 281 5.26 -5.22 -19.85
N GLU A 282 6.07 -4.16 -19.99
CA GLU A 282 7.22 -3.93 -19.12
C GLU A 282 6.80 -3.73 -17.67
N ASN A 283 5.70 -3.01 -17.42
CA ASN A 283 5.15 -2.85 -16.08
C ASN A 283 4.84 -4.21 -15.44
N MET A 284 4.20 -5.12 -16.17
CA MET A 284 3.86 -6.45 -15.64
C MET A 284 5.10 -7.32 -15.38
N GLN A 285 6.18 -7.15 -16.13
CA GLN A 285 7.41 -7.93 -16.00
C GLN A 285 8.43 -7.34 -15.02
N GLY A 286 8.52 -6.01 -14.91
CA GLY A 286 9.60 -5.29 -14.22
C GLY A 286 9.16 -4.51 -12.96
N THR A 287 7.86 -4.42 -12.70
CA THR A 287 7.32 -3.83 -11.46
C THR A 287 7.08 -4.93 -10.43
N THR A 288 7.22 -4.60 -9.14
CA THR A 288 6.98 -5.59 -8.08
C THR A 288 5.59 -6.19 -8.15
N HIS A 289 5.53 -7.49 -7.89
CA HIS A 289 4.29 -8.24 -7.69
C HIS A 289 3.91 -8.18 -6.20
N GLY A 290 2.79 -8.77 -5.80
CA GLY A 290 2.39 -8.87 -4.38
C GLY A 290 1.71 -10.20 -4.06
N ARG A 291 1.46 -10.42 -2.75
CA ARG A 291 0.87 -11.65 -2.18
C ARG A 291 1.85 -12.84 -2.24
N ASP A 292 1.56 -13.82 -3.11
CA ASP A 292 2.30 -15.07 -3.35
C ASP A 292 2.72 -15.83 -2.09
N GLN A 293 1.72 -16.14 -1.26
CA GLN A 293 1.88 -16.92 -0.03
C GLN A 293 1.04 -18.20 -0.07
N ILE A 294 1.64 -19.27 0.40
CA ILE A 294 1.00 -20.55 0.66
C ILE A 294 1.00 -20.77 2.17
N ASP A 295 -0.20 -20.78 2.75
CA ASP A 295 -0.38 -20.78 4.19
C ASP A 295 -1.06 -22.10 4.64
N ASP A 296 -0.37 -22.89 5.45
CA ASP A 296 -0.97 -24.02 6.15
C ASP A 296 -1.32 -23.59 7.58
N VAL A 297 -2.62 -23.62 7.91
CA VAL A 297 -3.14 -23.23 9.23
C VAL A 297 -3.79 -24.40 9.95
N GLU A 298 -3.45 -24.57 11.23
CA GLU A 298 -4.16 -25.43 12.18
C GLU A 298 -4.84 -24.59 13.25
N VAL A 299 -6.15 -24.79 13.45
CA VAL A 299 -6.97 -24.05 14.41
C VAL A 299 -7.42 -24.98 15.52
N ALA A 300 -6.98 -24.72 16.74
CA ALA A 300 -7.39 -25.43 17.95
C ALA A 300 -8.58 -24.70 18.62
N PHE A 301 -9.69 -25.41 18.84
CA PHE A 301 -10.91 -24.80 19.41
C PHE A 301 -11.73 -25.77 20.27
N LYS A 302 -12.64 -25.20 21.06
CA LYS A 302 -13.62 -25.94 21.88
C LYS A 302 -14.97 -26.08 21.18
N ARG A 303 -15.78 -27.05 21.58
CA ARG A 303 -17.15 -27.26 21.06
C ARG A 303 -18.07 -26.05 21.27
N ASP A 304 -17.77 -25.21 22.24
CA ASP A 304 -18.52 -23.99 22.51
C ASP A 304 -18.15 -22.81 21.60
N GLY A 305 -17.18 -22.99 20.68
CA GLY A 305 -16.71 -21.97 19.74
C GLY A 305 -15.54 -21.13 20.26
N THR A 306 -14.97 -21.42 21.43
CA THR A 306 -13.77 -20.72 21.92
C THR A 306 -12.54 -21.13 21.11
N ILE A 307 -11.84 -20.17 20.52
CA ILE A 307 -10.55 -20.39 19.85
C ILE A 307 -9.42 -20.42 20.89
N LEU A 308 -8.58 -21.43 20.83
CA LEU A 308 -7.50 -21.66 21.80
C LEU A 308 -6.12 -21.35 21.23
N GLY A 309 -5.90 -21.61 19.95
CA GLY A 309 -4.65 -21.25 19.32
C GLY A 309 -4.57 -21.53 17.82
N LEU A 310 -3.58 -20.91 17.19
CA LEU A 310 -3.25 -21.05 15.77
C LEU A 310 -1.82 -21.55 15.62
N ARG A 311 -1.62 -22.56 14.76
CA ARG A 311 -0.30 -22.92 14.23
C ARG A 311 -0.30 -22.62 12.74
N ILE A 312 0.65 -21.83 12.30
CA ILE A 312 0.72 -21.32 10.92
C ILE A 312 2.10 -21.62 10.35
N HIS A 313 2.13 -22.16 9.14
CA HIS A 313 3.34 -22.32 8.33
C HIS A 313 3.12 -21.63 6.99
N VAL A 314 4.01 -20.70 6.63
CA VAL A 314 3.92 -19.90 5.40
C VAL A 314 5.13 -20.17 4.53
N ILE A 315 4.88 -20.49 3.27
CA ILE A 315 5.89 -20.43 2.21
C ILE A 315 5.62 -19.15 1.41
N ALA A 316 6.57 -18.21 1.43
CA ALA A 316 6.46 -16.93 0.76
C ALA A 316 7.43 -16.86 -0.43
N ASP A 317 6.89 -16.72 -1.63
CA ASP A 317 7.69 -16.54 -2.85
C ASP A 317 8.14 -15.07 -2.98
N LEU A 318 9.45 -14.86 -2.92
CA LEU A 318 10.06 -13.54 -2.93
C LEU A 318 10.47 -13.08 -4.34
N GLY A 319 10.39 -13.97 -5.33
CA GLY A 319 11.00 -13.78 -6.65
C GLY A 319 12.54 -13.88 -6.62
N ALA A 320 13.17 -13.38 -7.68
CA ALA A 320 14.60 -13.58 -7.90
C ALA A 320 15.46 -12.71 -6.99
N TYR A 321 15.04 -11.46 -6.77
CA TYR A 321 15.78 -10.44 -6.02
C TYR A 321 14.91 -9.83 -4.93
N TYR A 322 15.51 -9.04 -4.05
CA TYR A 322 14.76 -8.16 -3.16
C TYR A 322 14.57 -6.79 -3.76
N GLN A 323 13.46 -6.20 -3.37
CA GLN A 323 13.16 -4.78 -3.49
C GLN A 323 13.18 -4.17 -2.08
N LEU A 324 12.62 -2.97 -1.92
CA LEU A 324 12.84 -2.21 -0.70
C LEU A 324 12.35 -2.95 0.55
N LEU A 325 11.21 -3.65 0.47
CA LEU A 325 10.56 -4.31 1.60
C LEU A 325 10.24 -5.79 1.37
N THR A 326 10.62 -6.38 0.22
CA THR A 326 10.34 -7.79 -0.15
C THR A 326 10.38 -8.77 1.03
N PRO A 327 11.47 -8.87 1.82
CA PRO A 327 11.57 -9.86 2.90
C PRO A 327 10.71 -9.50 4.12
N LEU A 328 10.39 -8.21 4.31
CA LEU A 328 9.61 -7.73 5.44
C LEU A 328 8.12 -8.06 5.26
N ILE A 329 7.60 -7.99 4.03
CA ILE A 329 6.16 -8.10 3.75
C ILE A 329 5.53 -9.38 4.34
N PRO A 330 6.09 -10.59 4.15
CA PRO A 330 5.51 -11.80 4.73
C PRO A 330 5.46 -11.78 6.27
N THR A 331 6.41 -11.12 6.94
CA THR A 331 6.41 -11.08 8.42
C THR A 331 5.21 -10.33 8.99
N LEU A 332 4.65 -9.37 8.23
CA LEU A 332 3.40 -8.69 8.59
C LEU A 332 2.20 -9.66 8.63
N THR A 333 2.20 -10.74 7.84
CA THR A 333 1.21 -11.81 7.93
C THR A 333 1.23 -12.44 9.32
N GLY A 334 2.42 -12.76 9.84
CA GLY A 334 2.60 -13.33 11.17
C GLY A 334 2.22 -12.37 12.29
N LEU A 335 2.62 -11.11 12.19
CA LEU A 335 2.32 -10.09 13.21
C LEU A 335 0.81 -9.82 13.35
N MET A 336 0.03 -9.95 12.27
CA MET A 336 -1.41 -9.71 12.25
C MET A 336 -2.26 -10.97 12.40
N ALA A 337 -1.66 -12.14 12.65
CA ALA A 337 -2.34 -13.43 12.72
C ALA A 337 -3.42 -13.54 13.82
N SER A 338 -3.41 -12.66 14.83
CA SER A 338 -4.50 -12.59 15.83
C SER A 338 -5.82 -12.09 15.25
N GLY A 339 -5.79 -11.31 14.16
CA GLY A 339 -6.97 -10.63 13.63
C GLY A 339 -7.67 -9.82 14.73
N CYS A 340 -9.00 -9.77 14.67
CA CYS A 340 -9.82 -9.11 15.70
C CYS A 340 -10.02 -9.95 16.98
N TYR A 341 -9.36 -11.09 17.13
CA TYR A 341 -9.77 -12.12 18.09
C TYR A 341 -8.79 -12.30 19.24
N LYS A 342 -9.37 -12.65 20.40
CA LYS A 342 -8.69 -13.09 21.60
C LYS A 342 -8.26 -14.54 21.44
N ILE A 343 -7.13 -14.75 20.77
CA ILE A 343 -6.51 -16.06 20.58
C ILE A 343 -5.34 -16.17 21.56
N PRO A 344 -5.37 -17.08 22.56
CA PRO A 344 -4.36 -17.10 23.61
C PRO A 344 -2.95 -17.54 23.19
N ALA A 345 -2.83 -18.36 22.13
CA ALA A 345 -1.56 -18.90 21.68
C ALA A 345 -1.45 -18.92 20.16
N ILE A 346 -0.37 -18.36 19.61
CA ILE A 346 -0.10 -18.33 18.18
C ILE A 346 1.36 -18.70 17.96
N ARG A 347 1.61 -19.56 16.98
CA ARG A 347 2.93 -19.77 16.40
C ARG A 347 2.85 -19.64 14.89
N THR A 348 3.74 -18.84 14.32
CA THR A 348 3.91 -18.66 12.88
C THR A 348 5.36 -18.98 12.51
N GLU A 349 5.56 -19.88 11.56
CA GLU A 349 6.82 -20.08 10.85
C GLU A 349 6.65 -19.56 9.42
N ILE A 350 7.60 -18.77 8.93
CA ILE A 350 7.65 -18.26 7.57
C ILE A 350 8.97 -18.67 6.94
N ILE A 351 8.90 -19.29 5.77
CA ILE A 351 10.05 -19.58 4.91
C ILE A 351 9.96 -18.66 3.70
N GLY A 352 10.90 -17.72 3.59
CA GLY A 352 11.09 -16.94 2.37
C GLY A 352 11.83 -17.77 1.32
N VAL A 353 11.36 -17.77 0.08
CA VAL A 353 11.90 -18.61 -1.00
C VAL A 353 12.21 -17.78 -2.24
N LEU A 354 13.40 -17.98 -2.81
CA LEU A 354 13.83 -17.35 -4.05
C LEU A 354 13.37 -18.17 -5.26
N THR A 355 12.78 -17.52 -6.25
CA THR A 355 12.29 -18.14 -7.49
C THR A 355 12.63 -17.30 -8.72
N ASN A 356 12.60 -17.87 -9.92
CA ASN A 356 12.88 -17.18 -11.17
C ASN A 356 11.70 -16.32 -11.67
N LYS A 357 11.20 -15.45 -10.79
CA LYS A 357 10.11 -14.51 -11.04
C LYS A 357 10.56 -13.09 -10.69
N MET A 358 9.83 -12.07 -11.16
CA MET A 358 9.97 -10.71 -10.63
C MET A 358 9.76 -10.69 -9.11
N SER A 359 10.38 -9.78 -8.37
CA SER A 359 10.23 -9.70 -6.92
C SER A 359 8.79 -9.44 -6.48
N THR A 360 8.36 -10.05 -5.37
CA THR A 360 7.18 -9.58 -4.64
C THR A 360 7.56 -8.41 -3.72
N ASP A 361 6.63 -7.50 -3.48
CA ASP A 361 6.74 -6.44 -2.47
C ASP A 361 5.32 -5.92 -2.15
N ALA A 362 5.22 -4.73 -1.59
CA ALA A 362 3.97 -4.13 -1.15
C ALA A 362 2.98 -3.95 -2.30
N TYR A 363 1.84 -4.63 -2.16
CA TYR A 363 0.60 -4.30 -2.84
C TYR A 363 -0.48 -4.08 -1.78
N ARG A 364 -1.06 -2.87 -1.77
CA ARG A 364 -2.15 -2.37 -0.91
C ARG A 364 -2.60 -3.37 0.17
N GLY A 365 -2.19 -3.12 1.41
CA GLY A 365 -2.33 -4.03 2.53
C GLY A 365 -1.02 -4.76 2.83
N ALA A 366 -0.42 -5.50 1.89
CA ALA A 366 0.89 -6.17 2.06
C ALA A 366 1.07 -6.95 3.40
N GLY A 367 0.72 -8.23 3.42
CA GLY A 367 0.75 -9.10 4.60
C GLY A 367 -0.51 -9.02 5.47
N ARG A 368 -1.18 -7.87 5.57
CA ARG A 368 -2.45 -7.76 6.32
C ARG A 368 -3.63 -8.44 5.62
N PRO A 369 -3.83 -8.31 4.29
CA PRO A 369 -4.87 -9.07 3.58
C PRO A 369 -4.68 -10.58 3.74
N GLU A 370 -3.45 -11.07 3.69
CA GLU A 370 -3.06 -12.47 3.84
C GLU A 370 -3.39 -12.96 5.27
N ALA A 371 -3.00 -12.22 6.30
CA ALA A 371 -3.36 -12.53 7.70
C ALA A 371 -4.87 -12.54 7.93
N THR A 372 -5.58 -11.55 7.38
CA THR A 372 -7.03 -11.43 7.54
C THR A 372 -7.74 -12.55 6.79
N TYR A 373 -7.29 -12.90 5.59
CA TYR A 373 -7.78 -14.07 4.86
C TYR A 373 -7.62 -15.34 5.68
N LEU A 374 -6.42 -15.56 6.25
CA LEU A 374 -6.12 -16.72 7.08
C LEU A 374 -7.04 -16.83 8.29
N VAL A 375 -7.13 -15.77 9.09
CA VAL A 375 -7.88 -15.80 10.34
C VAL A 375 -9.40 -15.84 10.08
N GLU A 376 -9.91 -15.11 9.10
CA GLU A 376 -11.34 -15.12 8.78
C GLU A 376 -11.79 -16.45 8.18
N ARG A 377 -10.96 -17.09 7.35
CA ARG A 377 -11.24 -18.45 6.87
C ARG A 377 -11.20 -19.46 8.00
N ALA A 378 -10.23 -19.35 8.91
CA ALA A 378 -10.15 -20.19 10.10
C ALA A 378 -11.42 -20.11 10.95
N LEU A 379 -11.92 -18.89 11.22
CA LEU A 379 -13.15 -18.67 11.97
C LEU A 379 -14.38 -19.25 11.24
N ASP A 380 -14.52 -19.02 9.94
CA ASP A 380 -15.67 -19.56 9.17
C ASP A 380 -15.64 -21.09 9.07
N LEU A 381 -14.46 -21.71 8.99
CA LEU A 381 -14.32 -23.18 9.05
C LEU A 381 -14.76 -23.74 10.40
N VAL A 382 -14.40 -23.09 11.50
CA VAL A 382 -14.88 -23.45 12.84
C VAL A 382 -16.39 -23.26 12.96
N ALA A 383 -16.93 -22.16 12.44
CA ALA A 383 -18.38 -21.89 12.44
C ALA A 383 -19.14 -22.98 11.68
N ALA A 384 -18.66 -23.36 10.49
CA ALA A 384 -19.24 -24.43 9.69
C ALA A 384 -19.17 -25.80 10.38
N GLU A 385 -18.04 -26.12 11.02
CA GLU A 385 -17.85 -27.39 11.76
C GLU A 385 -18.77 -27.50 12.99
N LEU A 386 -19.03 -26.37 13.66
CA LEU A 386 -19.93 -26.31 14.82
C LEU A 386 -21.39 -26.07 14.44
N LYS A 387 -21.67 -25.74 13.17
CA LYS A 387 -22.98 -25.28 12.68
C LYS A 387 -23.49 -24.03 13.46
N ASN A 388 -22.56 -23.15 13.81
CA ASN A 388 -22.85 -21.87 14.46
C ASN A 388 -22.98 -20.75 13.42
N ASP A 389 -23.73 -19.70 13.75
CA ASP A 389 -23.71 -18.48 12.93
C ASP A 389 -22.30 -17.87 12.97
N PRO A 390 -21.69 -17.55 11.81
CA PRO A 390 -20.35 -16.98 11.76
C PRO A 390 -20.23 -15.63 12.49
N ALA A 391 -21.31 -14.84 12.60
CA ALA A 391 -21.30 -13.59 13.37
C ALA A 391 -21.19 -13.85 14.88
N ASP A 392 -21.88 -14.88 15.39
CA ASP A 392 -21.90 -15.20 16.81
C ASP A 392 -20.57 -15.81 17.26
N LEU A 393 -19.93 -16.62 16.40
CA LEU A 393 -18.58 -17.13 16.67
C LEU A 393 -17.56 -16.00 16.80
N ARG A 394 -17.63 -14.98 15.92
CA ARG A 394 -16.74 -13.81 15.98
C ARG A 394 -16.95 -13.02 17.27
N ARG A 395 -18.21 -12.69 17.59
CA ARG A 395 -18.56 -11.97 18.83
C ARG A 395 -18.00 -12.66 20.06
N LYS A 396 -18.10 -13.98 20.13
CA LYS A 396 -17.61 -14.77 21.28
C LYS A 396 -16.11 -14.61 21.50
N ASN A 397 -15.34 -14.42 20.42
CA ASN A 397 -13.89 -14.40 20.46
C ASN A 397 -13.31 -12.98 20.36
N PHE A 398 -14.11 -11.91 20.35
CA PHE A 398 -13.55 -10.55 20.41
C PHE A 398 -12.97 -10.23 21.80
N PRO A 399 -11.86 -9.46 21.88
CA PRO A 399 -11.50 -8.78 23.11
C PRO A 399 -12.58 -7.75 23.50
N LYS A 400 -12.67 -7.45 24.79
CA LYS A 400 -13.61 -6.45 25.30
C LYS A 400 -13.05 -5.04 25.13
N LEU A 401 -13.89 -4.00 25.24
CA LEU A 401 -13.45 -2.61 25.12
C LEU A 401 -12.41 -2.26 26.19
N GLU A 402 -12.61 -2.75 27.42
CA GLU A 402 -11.68 -2.55 28.55
C GLU A 402 -10.34 -3.30 28.41
N ASP A 403 -10.23 -4.23 27.45
CA ASP A 403 -8.96 -4.91 27.16
C ASP A 403 -7.99 -4.03 26.34
N PHE A 404 -8.42 -2.87 25.82
CA PHE A 404 -7.59 -1.98 24.99
C PHE A 404 -6.87 -0.90 25.81
N PRO A 405 -5.57 -0.59 25.54
CA PRO A 405 -4.71 -1.19 24.51
C PRO A 405 -4.44 -2.69 24.72
N TYR A 406 -4.61 -3.49 23.65
CA TYR A 406 -4.66 -4.95 23.73
C TYR A 406 -3.37 -5.56 23.21
N ALA A 407 -2.61 -6.21 24.10
CA ALA A 407 -1.41 -6.96 23.73
C ALA A 407 -1.77 -8.31 23.11
N THR A 408 -1.41 -8.50 21.85
CA THR A 408 -1.59 -9.78 21.16
C THR A 408 -0.46 -10.75 21.51
N PRO A 409 -0.66 -12.08 21.36
CA PRO A 409 0.45 -13.04 21.44
C PRO A 409 1.51 -12.84 20.34
N THR A 410 1.20 -12.09 19.28
CA THR A 410 2.15 -11.78 18.21
C THR A 410 3.13 -10.66 18.56
N GLY A 411 3.03 -10.07 19.76
CA GLY A 411 3.93 -9.03 20.25
C GLY A 411 3.51 -7.61 19.87
N ILE A 412 2.38 -7.44 19.17
CA ILE A 412 1.84 -6.13 18.79
C ILE A 412 0.79 -5.68 19.81
N ILE A 413 0.75 -4.37 20.08
CA ILE A 413 -0.22 -3.77 21.01
C ILE A 413 -1.22 -2.94 20.21
N TYR A 414 -2.45 -3.43 20.10
CA TYR A 414 -3.54 -2.73 19.43
C TYR A 414 -3.98 -1.51 20.25
N ASP A 415 -4.20 -0.38 19.59
CA ASP A 415 -4.38 0.92 20.25
C ASP A 415 -5.77 1.08 20.91
N SER A 416 -6.85 0.93 20.13
CA SER A 416 -8.23 1.07 20.58
C SER A 416 -9.19 0.39 19.60
N ALA A 417 -10.24 -0.29 20.06
CA ALA A 417 -11.28 -0.79 19.16
C ALA A 417 -12.64 -1.04 19.83
N ASN A 418 -13.67 -1.15 18.99
CA ASN A 418 -15.00 -1.61 19.34
C ASN A 418 -15.56 -2.51 18.22
N TYR A 419 -14.97 -3.70 18.07
CA TYR A 419 -15.35 -4.66 17.02
C TYR A 419 -16.84 -5.03 17.04
N PRO A 420 -17.49 -5.27 18.22
CA PRO A 420 -18.92 -5.56 18.25
C PRO A 420 -19.76 -4.47 17.57
N ARG A 421 -19.43 -3.19 17.78
CA ARG A 421 -20.20 -2.07 17.20
C ARG A 421 -20.13 -2.03 15.69
N SER A 422 -18.95 -2.24 15.09
CA SER A 422 -18.80 -2.27 13.63
C SER A 422 -19.51 -3.48 13.03
N LEU A 423 -19.37 -4.65 13.65
CA LEU A 423 -20.10 -5.86 13.23
C LEU A 423 -21.61 -5.66 13.31
N ASP A 424 -22.13 -5.15 14.42
CA ASP A 424 -23.57 -4.92 14.61
C ASP A 424 -24.13 -3.93 13.59
N LEU A 425 -23.39 -2.86 13.28
CA LEU A 425 -23.79 -1.90 12.26
C LEU A 425 -23.81 -2.55 10.86
N ALA A 426 -22.79 -3.35 10.52
CA ALA A 426 -22.72 -4.03 9.22
C ALA A 426 -23.87 -5.03 9.04
N LEU A 427 -24.19 -5.80 10.10
CA LEU A 427 -25.30 -6.75 10.10
C LEU A 427 -26.66 -6.05 10.03
N LYS A 428 -26.80 -4.88 10.66
CA LYS A 428 -28.00 -4.05 10.57
C LYS A 428 -28.19 -3.48 9.16
N MET A 429 -27.14 -2.88 8.58
CA MET A 429 -27.19 -2.29 7.23
C MET A 429 -27.45 -3.34 6.14
N SER A 430 -26.87 -4.52 6.29
CA SER A 430 -27.11 -5.63 5.36
C SER A 430 -28.47 -6.30 5.51
N ASP A 431 -29.18 -6.08 6.63
CA ASP A 431 -30.34 -6.85 7.05
C ASP A 431 -30.04 -8.36 7.14
N TYR A 432 -28.94 -8.69 7.82
CA TYR A 432 -28.32 -10.02 7.83
C TYR A 432 -29.28 -11.17 8.18
N LYS A 433 -30.20 -10.95 9.14
CA LYS A 433 -31.18 -11.96 9.52
C LYS A 433 -32.13 -12.28 8.36
N LYS A 434 -32.59 -11.26 7.63
CA LYS A 434 -33.41 -11.42 6.45
C LYS A 434 -32.63 -12.10 5.33
N LEU A 435 -31.37 -11.71 5.10
CA LEU A 435 -30.50 -12.37 4.12
C LEU A 435 -30.35 -13.87 4.39
N ARG A 436 -30.14 -14.28 5.65
CA ARG A 436 -30.07 -15.71 6.03
C ARG A 436 -31.37 -16.46 5.76
N GLN A 437 -32.53 -15.83 6.00
CA GLN A 437 -33.84 -16.41 5.68
C GLN A 437 -34.04 -16.56 4.17
N GLU A 438 -33.65 -15.54 3.39
CA GLU A 438 -33.72 -15.53 1.93
C GLU A 438 -32.79 -16.56 1.30
N GLN A 439 -31.57 -16.70 1.83
CA GLN A 439 -30.62 -17.75 1.45
C GLN A 439 -31.22 -19.14 1.64
N ALA A 440 -31.80 -19.42 2.81
CA ALA A 440 -32.43 -20.71 3.09
C ALA A 440 -33.60 -21.01 2.14
N LYS A 441 -34.38 -19.99 1.76
CA LYS A 441 -35.45 -20.11 0.76
C LYS A 441 -34.89 -20.36 -0.64
N ALA A 442 -33.87 -19.61 -1.06
CA ALA A 442 -33.22 -19.72 -2.37
C ALA A 442 -32.60 -21.11 -2.57
N ARG A 443 -31.92 -21.64 -1.54
CA ARG A 443 -31.33 -23.00 -1.57
C ARG A 443 -32.38 -24.09 -1.77
N LYS A 444 -33.57 -23.96 -1.15
CA LYS A 444 -34.69 -24.88 -1.39
C LYS A 444 -35.24 -24.82 -2.82
N GLN A 445 -35.00 -23.72 -3.53
CA GLN A 445 -35.38 -23.51 -4.93
C GLN A 445 -34.26 -23.92 -5.91
N GLY A 446 -33.18 -24.54 -5.42
CA GLY A 446 -32.05 -24.95 -6.25
C GLY A 446 -31.05 -23.84 -6.61
N ARG A 447 -31.20 -22.63 -6.05
CA ARG A 447 -30.26 -21.52 -6.24
C ARG A 447 -29.07 -21.63 -5.30
N CYS A 448 -27.89 -21.22 -5.76
CA CYS A 448 -26.64 -21.29 -5.01
C CYS A 448 -26.27 -19.90 -4.48
N VAL A 449 -26.74 -19.57 -3.27
CA VAL A 449 -26.53 -18.25 -2.64
C VAL A 449 -25.66 -18.38 -1.40
N GLY A 450 -24.68 -17.49 -1.27
CA GLY A 450 -23.73 -17.43 -0.15
C GLY A 450 -23.68 -16.05 0.49
N ILE A 451 -23.49 -16.02 1.80
CA ILE A 451 -23.35 -14.80 2.59
C ILE A 451 -22.04 -14.89 3.37
N GLY A 452 -21.12 -14.01 3.03
CA GLY A 452 -19.81 -13.94 3.66
C GLY A 452 -19.70 -12.77 4.62
N LEU A 453 -19.01 -13.02 5.73
CA LEU A 453 -18.64 -12.02 6.72
C LEU A 453 -17.12 -11.91 6.79
N SER A 454 -16.63 -10.71 7.02
CA SER A 454 -15.24 -10.46 7.41
C SER A 454 -15.22 -9.40 8.50
N THR A 455 -14.51 -9.65 9.59
CA THR A 455 -14.07 -8.59 10.51
C THR A 455 -12.57 -8.51 10.47
N TYR A 456 -12.06 -7.30 10.24
CA TYR A 456 -10.64 -7.08 10.04
C TYR A 456 -10.11 -6.03 11.01
N VAL A 457 -8.83 -6.14 11.33
CA VAL A 457 -8.02 -5.11 11.98
C VAL A 457 -6.73 -4.98 11.18
N GLU A 458 -6.23 -3.76 11.08
CA GLU A 458 -5.05 -3.44 10.29
C GLU A 458 -3.97 -2.82 11.17
N ILE A 459 -2.70 -3.04 10.83
CA ILE A 459 -1.58 -2.27 11.38
C ILE A 459 -1.25 -1.11 10.43
N CYS A 460 -1.71 0.08 10.78
CA CYS A 460 -1.59 1.32 10.02
C CYS A 460 -0.61 2.31 10.66
N ALA A 461 -0.38 3.42 9.95
CA ALA A 461 0.53 4.47 10.41
C ALA A 461 1.92 3.88 10.64
N MET A 462 2.43 3.17 9.63
CA MET A 462 3.77 2.56 9.66
C MET A 462 4.78 3.59 10.15
N GLY A 463 5.21 3.35 11.38
CA GLY A 463 5.46 4.38 12.36
C GLY A 463 6.64 3.96 13.22
N PRO A 464 6.51 3.83 14.55
CA PRO A 464 7.59 4.05 15.51
C PRO A 464 8.94 3.67 14.92
N SER A 465 9.84 4.63 14.80
CA SER A 465 11.08 4.51 14.03
C SER A 465 11.90 3.29 14.44
N SER A 466 11.75 2.79 15.69
CA SER A 466 12.34 1.55 16.17
C SER A 466 11.87 0.27 15.46
N ALA A 467 10.73 0.31 14.78
CA ALA A 467 10.11 -0.80 14.06
C ALA A 467 10.15 -0.62 12.52
N MET A 468 10.82 0.43 12.03
CA MET A 468 10.88 0.76 10.60
C MET A 468 12.33 0.95 10.15
N PRO A 469 12.73 0.40 8.99
CA PRO A 469 14.14 0.42 8.57
C PRO A 469 14.63 1.81 8.13
N ALA A 470 13.75 2.68 7.64
CA ALA A 470 14.08 4.02 7.16
C ALA A 470 13.51 5.14 8.06
N GLY A 471 13.13 4.81 9.30
CA GLY A 471 12.40 5.71 10.18
C GLY A 471 10.88 5.72 9.93
N GLY A 472 10.16 6.15 10.95
CA GLY A 472 8.70 6.10 11.07
C GLY A 472 8.00 7.43 11.09
N TRP A 473 8.77 8.50 11.28
CA TRP A 473 8.28 9.85 11.48
C TRP A 473 7.83 10.52 10.17
N GLU A 474 7.12 11.63 10.26
CA GLU A 474 6.83 12.49 9.11
C GLU A 474 7.00 13.95 9.48
N SER A 475 7.17 14.83 8.49
CA SER A 475 7.36 16.25 8.72
C SER A 475 6.37 17.13 7.96
N ALA A 476 6.18 18.33 8.50
CA ALA A 476 5.49 19.40 7.80
C ALA A 476 6.00 20.77 8.25
N THR A 477 6.15 21.67 7.29
CA THR A 477 6.38 23.09 7.49
C THR A 477 5.11 23.84 7.09
N VAL A 478 4.66 24.76 7.93
CA VAL A 478 3.54 25.64 7.60
C VAL A 478 4.07 27.06 7.57
N ARG A 479 3.75 27.76 6.48
CA ARG A 479 4.10 29.17 6.29
C ARG A 479 2.85 29.97 6.01
N ILE A 480 2.68 31.08 6.73
CA ILE A 480 1.62 32.06 6.46
C ILE A 480 2.29 33.23 5.77
N GLU A 481 1.97 33.47 4.50
CA GLU A 481 2.53 34.55 3.71
C GLU A 481 2.06 35.92 4.21
N PRO A 482 2.76 37.03 3.87
CA PRO A 482 2.33 38.38 4.25
C PRO A 482 0.90 38.75 3.80
N SER A 483 0.37 38.10 2.76
CA SER A 483 -1.01 38.24 2.30
C SER A 483 -2.04 37.56 3.20
N GLY A 484 -1.61 36.69 4.13
CA GLY A 484 -2.45 35.83 4.95
C GLY A 484 -2.72 34.45 4.36
N MET A 485 -2.28 34.18 3.13
CA MET A 485 -2.38 32.87 2.49
C MET A 485 -1.45 31.85 3.16
N ILE A 486 -1.86 30.59 3.17
CA ILE A 486 -1.14 29.53 3.89
C ILE A 486 -0.55 28.53 2.92
N ASN A 487 0.72 28.19 3.11
CA ASN A 487 1.38 27.06 2.48
C ASN A 487 1.66 25.97 3.53
N ILE A 488 1.11 24.78 3.33
CA ILE A 488 1.46 23.56 4.08
C ILE A 488 2.40 22.74 3.21
N LEU A 489 3.68 22.75 3.53
CA LEU A 489 4.71 21.95 2.87
C LEU A 489 4.84 20.63 3.64
N THR A 490 4.53 19.51 3.00
CA THR A 490 4.52 18.20 3.67
C THR A 490 5.51 17.23 3.04
N GLY A 491 6.15 16.43 3.89
CA GLY A 491 6.98 15.31 3.45
C GLY A 491 6.19 14.10 2.94
N ALA A 492 4.87 14.05 3.20
CA ALA A 492 3.96 13.09 2.58
C ALA A 492 3.83 13.37 1.08
N SER A 493 3.75 12.33 0.25
CA SER A 493 3.63 12.44 -1.20
C SER A 493 2.37 11.72 -1.68
N PRO A 494 1.20 12.39 -1.74
CA PRO A 494 -0.05 11.80 -2.19
C PRO A 494 -0.02 11.41 -3.68
N HIS A 495 -0.82 10.41 -4.01
CA HIS A 495 -0.94 9.85 -5.37
C HIS A 495 -2.39 9.42 -5.61
N GLY A 496 -3.32 10.35 -5.30
CA GLY A 496 -4.77 10.21 -5.52
C GLY A 496 -5.65 10.18 -4.26
N GLN A 497 -5.10 10.15 -3.04
CA GLN A 497 -5.91 9.96 -1.81
C GLN A 497 -6.53 11.25 -1.23
N GLY A 498 -6.22 12.43 -1.80
CA GLY A 498 -6.90 13.68 -1.45
C GLY A 498 -6.24 14.48 -0.31
N GLN A 499 -4.93 14.34 -0.10
CA GLN A 499 -4.21 15.04 0.97
C GLN A 499 -4.14 16.54 0.76
N GLU A 500 -4.17 17.07 -0.46
CA GLU A 500 -4.22 18.53 -0.67
C GLU A 500 -5.54 19.07 -0.13
N THR A 501 -6.64 18.37 -0.38
CA THR A 501 -7.95 18.74 0.16
C THR A 501 -8.02 18.58 1.67
N SER A 502 -7.65 17.42 2.20
CA SER A 502 -7.81 17.13 3.64
C SER A 502 -6.86 17.92 4.54
N PHE A 503 -5.64 18.24 4.07
CA PHE A 503 -4.73 19.11 4.82
C PHE A 503 -5.13 20.58 4.70
N ALA A 504 -5.71 21.01 3.57
CA ALA A 504 -6.32 22.33 3.47
C ALA A 504 -7.51 22.50 4.43
N GLN A 505 -8.38 21.49 4.55
CA GLN A 505 -9.45 21.47 5.56
C GLN A 505 -8.91 21.59 6.99
N LEU A 506 -7.80 20.89 7.29
CA LEU A 506 -7.15 20.94 8.59
C LEU A 506 -6.60 22.35 8.88
N GLY A 507 -5.90 22.97 7.93
CA GLY A 507 -5.38 24.32 8.04
C GLY A 507 -6.49 25.36 8.26
N ALA A 508 -7.53 25.30 7.43
CA ALA A 508 -8.68 26.19 7.49
C ALA A 508 -9.43 26.10 8.84
N GLU A 509 -9.66 24.87 9.34
CA GLU A 509 -10.31 24.67 10.63
C GLU A 509 -9.48 25.24 11.79
N ILE A 510 -8.16 25.03 11.78
CA ILE A 510 -7.29 25.44 12.90
C ILE A 510 -7.09 26.96 12.91
N LEU A 511 -7.05 27.62 11.76
CA LEU A 511 -6.76 29.05 11.68
C LEU A 511 -7.99 29.92 11.42
N GLY A 512 -9.18 29.29 11.30
CA GLY A 512 -10.45 29.99 11.12
C GLY A 512 -10.60 30.62 9.73
N LEU A 513 -10.00 30.00 8.71
CA LEU A 513 -9.98 30.48 7.33
C LEU A 513 -10.86 29.64 6.38
N GLU A 514 -10.85 29.93 5.09
CA GLU A 514 -11.45 29.05 4.08
C GLU A 514 -10.40 28.03 3.57
N PRO A 515 -10.81 26.82 3.15
CA PRO A 515 -9.91 25.84 2.54
C PRO A 515 -9.19 26.36 1.30
N ASP A 516 -9.77 27.32 0.57
CA ASP A 516 -9.16 27.94 -0.60
C ASP A 516 -8.00 28.87 -0.24
N ASP A 517 -7.93 29.35 0.99
CA ASP A 517 -6.81 30.15 1.52
C ASP A 517 -5.57 29.30 1.86
N VAL A 518 -5.70 27.97 1.77
CA VAL A 518 -4.65 27.00 2.13
C VAL A 518 -4.19 26.22 0.91
N ASN A 519 -2.93 26.39 0.57
CA ASN A 519 -2.23 25.62 -0.44
C ASN A 519 -1.41 24.50 0.21
N VAL A 520 -1.36 23.33 -0.41
CA VAL A 520 -0.60 22.17 0.08
C VAL A 520 0.44 21.79 -0.96
N ILE A 521 1.70 21.77 -0.55
CA ILE A 521 2.85 21.54 -1.42
C ILE A 521 3.52 20.25 -0.96
N HIS A 522 3.82 19.36 -1.91
CA HIS A 522 4.42 18.06 -1.68
C HIS A 522 5.30 17.66 -2.88
N GLY A 523 6.00 16.55 -2.79
CA GLY A 523 6.65 15.90 -3.93
C GLY A 523 8.02 16.45 -4.34
N ASP A 524 8.34 17.73 -4.07
CA ASP A 524 9.64 18.32 -4.43
C ASP A 524 10.60 18.38 -3.24
N THR A 525 11.61 17.52 -3.28
CA THR A 525 12.62 17.34 -2.21
C THR A 525 13.54 18.54 -1.95
N SER A 526 13.46 19.59 -2.78
CA SER A 526 14.16 20.86 -2.55
C SER A 526 13.28 21.93 -1.88
N ILE A 527 11.97 21.76 -1.91
CA ILE A 527 10.99 22.73 -1.42
C ILE A 527 10.43 22.28 -0.08
N VAL A 528 10.04 21.01 0.03
CA VAL A 528 9.38 20.48 1.23
C VAL A 528 10.41 19.90 2.22
N PRO A 529 10.11 19.89 3.53
CA PRO A 529 10.99 19.24 4.50
C PRO A 529 11.08 17.73 4.22
N TYR A 530 12.21 17.11 4.61
CA TYR A 530 12.41 15.68 4.42
C TYR A 530 11.25 14.89 5.02
N GLY A 531 10.71 13.94 4.26
CA GLY A 531 9.65 13.06 4.71
C GLY A 531 9.89 11.61 4.36
N ILE A 532 9.16 10.72 5.02
CA ILE A 532 9.25 9.28 4.76
C ILE A 532 8.33 8.88 3.59
N GLY A 533 7.22 9.61 3.38
CA GLY A 533 6.34 9.45 2.22
C GLY A 533 5.01 8.76 2.52
N THR A 534 4.29 8.36 1.47
CA THR A 534 2.90 7.85 1.59
C THR A 534 2.82 6.35 1.32
N PHE A 535 2.58 5.57 2.37
CA PHE A 535 2.36 4.11 2.33
C PHE A 535 1.81 3.62 3.68
N GLY A 536 1.43 2.33 3.81
CA GLY A 536 1.00 1.75 5.08
C GLY A 536 -0.07 2.59 5.81
N SER A 537 -0.95 3.19 5.00
CA SER A 537 -1.99 4.13 5.40
C SER A 537 -1.56 5.23 6.40
N ARG A 538 -0.32 5.74 6.26
CA ARG A 538 0.29 6.67 7.22
C ARG A 538 0.05 8.17 6.94
N GLY A 539 -0.39 8.51 5.72
CA GLY A 539 -0.46 9.91 5.25
C GLY A 539 -1.15 10.85 6.24
N THR A 540 -2.35 10.51 6.72
CA THR A 540 -3.07 11.33 7.71
C THR A 540 -2.57 11.11 9.14
N ALA A 541 -2.35 9.86 9.53
CA ALA A 541 -2.02 9.48 10.92
C ALA A 541 -0.60 9.87 11.36
N VAL A 542 0.30 10.17 10.41
CA VAL A 542 1.64 10.67 10.69
C VAL A 542 1.86 12.04 10.04
N GLY A 543 1.71 12.14 8.71
CA GLY A 543 1.91 13.41 7.98
C GLY A 543 0.89 14.49 8.33
N GLY A 544 -0.40 14.13 8.43
CA GLY A 544 -1.44 15.04 8.89
C GLY A 544 -1.24 15.51 10.34
N VAL A 545 -0.66 14.66 11.19
CA VAL A 545 -0.31 15.02 12.57
C VAL A 545 0.90 15.96 12.62
N ALA A 546 1.90 15.77 11.76
CA ALA A 546 3.01 16.72 11.62
C ALA A 546 2.49 18.11 11.17
N ALA A 547 1.58 18.15 10.19
CA ALA A 547 0.94 19.38 9.74
C ALA A 547 0.11 20.03 10.87
N TYR A 548 -0.66 19.23 11.61
CA TYR A 548 -1.40 19.69 12.80
C TYR A 548 -0.48 20.36 13.82
N GLN A 549 0.66 19.74 14.16
CA GLN A 549 1.60 20.30 15.13
C GLN A 549 2.19 21.63 14.68
N SER A 550 2.56 21.75 13.40
CA SER A 550 3.04 23.03 12.84
C SER A 550 1.95 24.11 12.80
N LEU A 551 0.72 23.74 12.44
CA LEU A 551 -0.44 24.64 12.50
C LEU A 551 -0.72 25.13 13.92
N MET A 552 -0.63 24.25 14.93
CA MET A 552 -0.84 24.61 16.34
C MET A 552 0.23 25.58 16.85
N LYS A 553 1.52 25.37 16.52
CA LYS A 553 2.60 26.32 16.85
C LYS A 553 2.33 27.73 16.29
N LEU A 554 1.87 27.80 15.04
CA LEU A 554 1.51 29.10 14.43
C LEU A 554 0.26 29.69 15.07
N ARG A 555 -0.76 28.88 15.37
CA ARG A 555 -1.96 29.33 16.08
C ARG A 555 -1.60 29.93 17.44
N GLU A 556 -0.68 29.31 18.18
CA GLU A 556 -0.18 29.81 19.46
C GLU A 556 0.57 31.15 19.28
N LYS A 557 1.47 31.25 18.29
CA LYS A 557 2.18 32.50 17.98
C LYS A 557 1.22 33.63 17.61
N LEU A 558 0.24 33.34 16.76
CA LEU A 558 -0.81 34.29 16.36
C LEU A 558 -1.70 34.69 17.54
N ALA A 559 -2.08 33.75 18.40
CA ALA A 559 -2.87 34.03 19.59
C ALA A 559 -2.10 34.93 20.57
N ALA A 560 -0.80 34.69 20.75
CA ALA A 560 0.06 35.55 21.58
C ALA A 560 0.15 36.98 21.02
N LEU A 561 0.34 37.13 19.71
CA LEU A 561 0.39 38.44 19.06
C LEU A 561 -0.97 39.15 19.12
N ALA A 562 -2.06 38.48 18.75
CA ALA A 562 -3.41 39.04 18.79
C ALA A 562 -3.82 39.40 20.22
N GLY A 563 -3.47 38.58 21.22
CA GLY A 563 -3.73 38.84 22.63
C GLY A 563 -3.00 40.08 23.12
N PHE A 564 -1.74 40.25 22.73
CA PHE A 564 -0.98 41.47 23.00
C PHE A 564 -1.61 42.72 22.37
N LEU A 565 -2.04 42.63 21.10
CA LEU A 565 -2.68 43.74 20.40
C LEU A 565 -4.07 44.11 20.96
N LEU A 566 -4.83 43.12 21.45
CA LEU A 566 -6.18 43.29 22.01
C LEU A 566 -6.21 43.53 23.53
N GLY A 567 -5.08 43.35 24.22
CA GLY A 567 -5.04 43.28 25.68
C GLY A 567 -5.91 42.15 26.24
N GLU A 568 -5.84 40.97 25.63
CA GLU A 568 -6.60 39.77 26.00
C GLU A 568 -5.67 38.57 26.20
N ASP A 569 -6.08 37.63 27.04
CA ASP A 569 -5.36 36.37 27.25
C ASP A 569 -5.42 35.50 25.97
N PRO A 570 -4.27 35.07 25.41
CA PRO A 570 -4.20 34.25 24.21
C PRO A 570 -5.05 32.96 24.28
N SER A 571 -5.18 32.36 25.47
CA SER A 571 -5.97 31.13 25.68
C SER A 571 -7.47 31.35 25.52
N LYS A 572 -7.93 32.61 25.57
CA LYS A 572 -9.33 33.00 25.42
C LYS A 572 -9.68 33.42 23.99
N LEU A 573 -8.72 33.39 23.06
CA LEU A 573 -8.95 33.77 21.68
C LEU A 573 -9.53 32.63 20.85
N VAL A 574 -10.47 32.99 19.99
CA VAL A 574 -11.14 32.12 19.02
C VAL A 574 -10.71 32.55 17.63
N PHE A 575 -10.42 31.56 16.78
CA PHE A 575 -10.10 31.72 15.38
C PHE A 575 -11.30 31.24 14.57
N ALA A 576 -12.02 32.15 13.94
CA ALA A 576 -13.16 31.85 13.08
C ALA A 576 -13.49 33.05 12.19
N ASP A 577 -14.14 32.79 11.06
CA ASP A 577 -14.65 33.81 10.14
C ASP A 577 -13.58 34.84 9.74
N MET A 578 -12.37 34.35 9.42
CA MET A 578 -11.20 35.16 9.06
C MET A 578 -10.77 36.15 10.14
N LYS A 579 -11.11 35.90 11.41
CA LYS A 579 -10.85 36.78 12.55
C LYS A 579 -10.29 36.02 13.75
N ILE A 580 -9.57 36.77 14.58
CA ILE A 580 -9.12 36.34 15.90
C ILE A 580 -9.80 37.24 16.94
N PHE A 581 -10.62 36.67 17.82
CA PHE A 581 -11.44 37.46 18.76
C PHE A 581 -11.55 36.83 20.14
N SER A 582 -11.84 37.65 21.16
CA SER A 582 -12.07 37.16 22.52
C SER A 582 -13.36 36.35 22.62
N LYS A 583 -13.28 35.13 23.16
CA LYS A 583 -14.44 34.27 23.42
C LYS A 583 -15.51 34.95 24.28
N PHE A 584 -15.09 35.79 25.23
CA PHE A 584 -15.99 36.44 26.19
C PHE A 584 -16.43 37.84 25.75
N GLN A 585 -15.65 38.49 24.89
CA GLN A 585 -15.98 39.80 24.33
C GLN A 585 -15.78 39.78 22.81
N PRO A 586 -16.68 39.17 22.01
CA PRO A 586 -16.45 38.99 20.56
C PRO A 586 -16.24 40.28 19.76
N LYS A 587 -16.64 41.44 20.30
CA LYS A 587 -16.34 42.77 19.71
C LYS A 587 -14.85 43.13 19.79
N LYS A 588 -14.08 42.53 20.70
CA LYS A 588 -12.61 42.56 20.72
C LYS A 588 -12.10 41.55 19.70
N SER A 589 -11.93 42.03 18.47
CA SER A 589 -11.53 41.20 17.33
C SER A 589 -10.51 41.91 16.46
N LEU A 590 -9.61 41.15 15.87
CA LEU A 590 -8.76 41.57 14.75
C LEU A 590 -9.08 40.68 13.55
N ALA A 591 -9.05 41.24 12.35
CA ALA A 591 -8.99 40.42 11.14
C ALA A 591 -7.67 39.63 11.14
N PHE A 592 -7.72 38.41 10.62
CA PHE A 592 -6.55 37.53 10.57
C PHE A 592 -5.37 38.22 9.85
N GLY A 593 -5.64 38.89 8.73
CA GLY A 593 -4.65 39.65 7.97
C GLY A 593 -4.00 40.79 8.75
N GLU A 594 -4.68 41.42 9.71
CA GLU A 594 -4.09 42.48 10.56
C GLU A 594 -3.01 41.91 11.48
N VAL A 595 -3.27 40.72 12.06
CA VAL A 595 -2.32 40.02 12.92
C VAL A 595 -1.13 39.51 12.11
N VAL A 596 -1.37 39.02 10.89
CA VAL A 596 -0.31 38.65 9.93
C VAL A 596 0.56 39.85 9.57
N ALA A 597 -0.04 40.98 9.21
CA ALA A 597 0.68 42.21 8.88
C ALA A 597 1.52 42.72 10.07
N ALA A 598 1.02 42.61 11.30
CA ALA A 598 1.79 42.93 12.51
C ALA A 598 3.00 42.00 12.68
N ALA A 599 2.84 40.69 12.45
CA ALA A 599 3.92 39.71 12.55
C ALA A 599 5.07 39.98 11.57
N TYR A 600 4.76 40.44 10.35
CA TYR A 600 5.75 40.73 9.31
C TYR A 600 6.34 42.15 9.39
N SER A 601 5.51 43.16 9.67
CA SER A 601 6.01 44.53 9.81
C SER A 601 6.90 44.70 11.05
N ALA A 602 6.69 43.84 12.07
CA ALA A 602 7.46 43.77 13.30
C ALA A 602 7.56 45.10 14.07
N LYS A 603 6.67 46.06 13.80
CA LYS A 603 6.64 47.36 14.47
C LYS A 603 6.17 47.26 15.91
N THR A 604 5.29 46.30 16.19
CA THR A 604 4.68 46.09 17.50
C THR A 604 4.55 44.59 17.75
N LEU A 605 5.59 44.00 18.35
CA LEU A 605 5.61 42.58 18.73
C LEU A 605 5.65 42.45 20.26
N PRO A 606 5.12 41.35 20.82
CA PRO A 606 5.39 40.95 22.18
C PRO A 606 6.91 40.84 22.43
N PRO A 607 7.39 41.12 23.66
CA PRO A 607 8.80 40.91 24.00
C PRO A 607 9.25 39.48 23.66
N ASN A 608 10.45 39.35 23.07
CA ASN A 608 11.06 38.08 22.66
C ASN A 608 10.30 37.30 21.58
N MET A 609 9.34 37.90 20.88
CA MET A 609 8.72 37.30 19.70
C MET A 609 9.50 37.66 18.44
N GLU A 610 9.94 36.65 17.69
CA GLU A 610 10.56 36.85 16.38
C GLU A 610 9.52 37.24 15.32
N PRO A 611 9.89 38.08 14.32
CA PRO A 611 9.05 38.35 13.15
C PRO A 611 8.69 37.09 12.33
N GLY A 612 7.75 37.26 11.40
CA GLY A 612 7.37 36.22 10.42
C GLY A 612 6.51 35.09 10.99
N LEU A 613 6.02 34.21 10.11
CA LEU A 613 5.05 33.16 10.46
C LEU A 613 5.38 31.85 9.75
N ASP A 614 6.43 31.17 10.23
CA ASP A 614 6.84 29.85 9.77
C ASP A 614 6.98 28.91 10.98
N ALA A 615 6.52 27.66 10.86
CA ALA A 615 6.73 26.63 11.86
C ALA A 615 6.92 25.27 11.22
N THR A 616 7.91 24.51 11.73
CA THR A 616 8.20 23.15 11.29
C THR A 616 8.07 22.17 12.45
N SER A 617 7.56 20.97 12.16
CA SER A 617 7.42 19.87 13.11
C SER A 617 7.75 18.54 12.46
N PHE A 618 8.39 17.67 13.23
CA PHE A 618 8.63 16.27 12.92
C PHE A 618 7.85 15.44 13.93
N TYR A 619 6.94 14.60 13.46
CA TYR A 619 6.10 13.77 14.32
C TYR A 619 6.59 12.32 14.29
N GLU A 620 7.10 11.88 15.43
CA GLU A 620 7.43 10.48 15.71
C GLU A 620 6.24 9.81 16.41
N PRO A 621 5.55 8.85 15.77
CA PRO A 621 4.43 8.15 16.38
C PRO A 621 4.90 7.19 17.47
N LYS A 622 4.22 7.18 18.63
CA LYS A 622 4.59 6.31 19.77
C LYS A 622 4.22 4.84 19.58
N ASN A 623 3.26 4.57 18.70
CA ASN A 623 2.82 3.23 18.31
C ASN A 623 2.24 3.29 16.87
N PHE A 624 1.89 2.15 16.30
CA PHE A 624 1.00 2.07 15.13
C PHE A 624 -0.44 2.45 15.50
N THR A 625 -1.28 2.65 14.49
CA THR A 625 -2.74 2.78 14.68
C THR A 625 -3.45 1.54 14.16
N PHE A 626 -4.56 1.15 14.78
CA PHE A 626 -5.26 -0.09 14.42
C PHE A 626 -6.70 0.17 14.00
N PRO A 627 -6.93 0.63 12.76
CA PRO A 627 -8.28 0.72 12.22
C PRO A 627 -8.84 -0.69 11.99
N PHE A 628 -10.15 -0.78 11.98
CA PHE A 628 -10.85 -2.05 11.91
C PHE A 628 -12.21 -1.87 11.24
N GLY A 629 -12.84 -2.97 10.87
CA GLY A 629 -14.14 -2.91 10.24
C GLY A 629 -14.82 -4.26 10.11
N ALA A 630 -16.02 -4.23 9.58
CA ALA A 630 -16.83 -5.41 9.30
C ALA A 630 -17.48 -5.29 7.92
N HIS A 631 -17.24 -6.27 7.06
CA HIS A 631 -17.80 -6.36 5.71
C HIS A 631 -18.78 -7.52 5.62
N VAL A 632 -19.87 -7.32 4.88
CA VAL A 632 -20.85 -8.34 4.51
C VAL A 632 -20.98 -8.34 3.00
N CYS A 633 -20.87 -9.51 2.37
CA CYS A 633 -21.19 -9.62 0.96
C CYS A 633 -22.10 -10.82 0.69
N VAL A 634 -22.87 -10.70 -0.39
CA VAL A 634 -23.78 -11.73 -0.87
C VAL A 634 -23.38 -12.09 -2.29
N VAL A 635 -23.15 -13.37 -2.54
CA VAL A 635 -22.86 -13.88 -3.88
C VAL A 635 -23.94 -14.87 -4.31
N GLU A 636 -24.19 -14.92 -5.61
CA GLU A 636 -24.96 -15.97 -6.24
C GLU A 636 -24.08 -16.67 -7.28
N ILE A 637 -24.12 -18.00 -7.28
CA ILE A 637 -23.38 -18.83 -8.22
C ILE A 637 -24.38 -19.47 -9.19
N ASP A 638 -24.12 -19.30 -10.48
CA ASP A 638 -24.83 -20.01 -11.52
C ASP A 638 -24.41 -21.50 -11.49
N THR A 639 -25.37 -22.39 -11.22
CA THR A 639 -25.08 -23.81 -11.00
C THR A 639 -24.71 -24.58 -12.27
N GLU A 640 -25.02 -24.02 -13.45
CA GLU A 640 -24.72 -24.64 -14.75
C GLU A 640 -23.32 -24.26 -15.24
N THR A 641 -22.88 -23.02 -14.95
CA THR A 641 -21.65 -22.45 -15.48
C THR A 641 -20.53 -22.24 -14.45
N GLY A 642 -20.88 -22.18 -13.15
CA GLY A 642 -19.97 -21.80 -12.07
C GLY A 642 -19.67 -20.29 -12.02
N ASP A 643 -20.36 -19.46 -12.78
CA ASP A 643 -20.24 -18.00 -12.74
C ASP A 643 -20.65 -17.47 -11.37
N VAL A 644 -19.79 -16.66 -10.74
CA VAL A 644 -20.01 -16.09 -9.41
C VAL A 644 -20.32 -14.61 -9.57
N ARG A 645 -21.49 -14.18 -9.10
CA ARG A 645 -21.94 -12.78 -9.17
C ARG A 645 -22.02 -12.17 -7.79
N LEU A 646 -21.44 -10.99 -7.62
CA LEU A 646 -21.57 -10.20 -6.40
C LEU A 646 -22.90 -9.43 -6.43
N ILE A 647 -23.82 -9.79 -5.54
CA ILE A 647 -25.19 -9.27 -5.51
C ILE A 647 -25.33 -8.05 -4.61
N LYS A 648 -24.68 -8.10 -3.44
CA LYS A 648 -24.73 -7.03 -2.44
C LYS A 648 -23.40 -6.94 -1.72
N TYR A 649 -22.98 -5.70 -1.43
CA TYR A 649 -21.78 -5.44 -0.67
C TYR A 649 -22.02 -4.32 0.35
N VAL A 650 -21.73 -4.60 1.63
CA VAL A 650 -21.81 -3.64 2.74
C VAL A 650 -20.47 -3.60 3.45
N ALA A 651 -19.92 -2.39 3.65
CA ALA A 651 -18.69 -2.16 4.41
C ALA A 651 -18.94 -1.21 5.57
N VAL A 652 -18.47 -1.55 6.77
CA VAL A 652 -18.42 -0.63 7.91
C VAL A 652 -16.98 -0.53 8.39
N ASP A 653 -16.41 0.66 8.32
CA ASP A 653 -15.02 0.93 8.68
C ASP A 653 -14.92 1.90 9.87
N ASP A 654 -13.93 1.70 10.72
CA ASP A 654 -13.56 2.58 11.83
C ASP A 654 -12.09 2.99 11.69
N CYS A 655 -11.88 4.21 11.22
CA CYS A 655 -10.57 4.85 11.14
C CYS A 655 -10.40 5.96 12.18
N GLY A 656 -11.09 5.85 13.32
CA GLY A 656 -11.13 6.89 14.33
C GLY A 656 -11.77 8.17 13.80
N ASN A 657 -11.20 9.32 14.16
CA ASN A 657 -11.67 10.60 13.66
C ASN A 657 -11.44 10.72 12.14
N VAL A 658 -12.40 11.32 11.43
CA VAL A 658 -12.36 11.46 9.97
C VAL A 658 -12.18 12.93 9.58
N LEU A 659 -11.16 13.22 8.76
CA LEU A 659 -10.98 14.57 8.22
C LEU A 659 -11.98 14.87 7.09
N ASN A 660 -12.12 13.96 6.13
CA ASN A 660 -13.06 14.10 5.03
C ASN A 660 -13.81 12.77 4.76
N PRO A 661 -15.11 12.68 5.06
CA PRO A 661 -15.91 11.48 4.83
C PRO A 661 -16.00 11.01 3.37
N LEU A 662 -15.94 11.91 2.39
CA LEU A 662 -16.02 11.59 0.96
C LEU A 662 -14.75 10.89 0.48
N LEU A 663 -13.58 11.36 0.93
CA LEU A 663 -12.30 10.73 0.61
C LEU A 663 -12.19 9.32 1.20
N VAL A 664 -12.64 9.12 2.44
CA VAL A 664 -12.65 7.80 3.09
C VAL A 664 -13.50 6.81 2.30
N GLU A 665 -14.72 7.21 1.92
CA GLU A 665 -15.62 6.38 1.12
C GLU A 665 -14.99 5.99 -0.23
N GLY A 666 -14.36 6.94 -0.93
CA GLY A 666 -13.65 6.68 -2.18
C GLY A 666 -12.48 5.69 -2.02
N GLN A 667 -11.72 5.77 -0.92
CA GLN A 667 -10.64 4.82 -0.63
C GLN A 667 -11.18 3.41 -0.38
N VAL A 668 -12.27 3.29 0.40
CA VAL A 668 -12.93 2.01 0.68
C VAL A 668 -13.46 1.39 -0.61
N HIS A 669 -14.15 2.15 -1.45
CA HIS A 669 -14.63 1.68 -2.76
C HIS A 669 -13.49 1.14 -3.62
N GLY A 670 -12.42 1.92 -3.82
CA GLY A 670 -11.28 1.47 -4.62
C GLY A 670 -10.61 0.21 -4.06
N GLY A 671 -10.55 0.07 -2.72
CA GLY A 671 -9.98 -1.10 -2.07
C GLY A 671 -10.84 -2.35 -2.23
N ILE A 672 -12.17 -2.23 -2.12
CA ILE A 672 -13.11 -3.32 -2.34
C ILE A 672 -13.03 -3.81 -3.79
N VAL A 673 -12.95 -2.89 -4.76
CA VAL A 673 -12.80 -3.24 -6.18
C VAL A 673 -11.51 -4.04 -6.41
N GLN A 674 -10.38 -3.61 -5.87
CA GLN A 674 -9.12 -4.36 -5.98
C GLN A 674 -9.17 -5.75 -5.33
N ALA A 675 -9.82 -5.88 -4.17
CA ALA A 675 -10.04 -7.18 -3.54
C ALA A 675 -11.01 -8.07 -4.33
N PHE A 676 -12.01 -7.50 -4.99
CA PHE A 676 -12.84 -8.25 -5.93
C PHE A 676 -11.98 -8.77 -7.09
N GLY A 677 -11.10 -7.93 -7.63
CA GLY A 677 -10.08 -8.34 -8.61
C GLY A 677 -9.30 -9.56 -8.14
N GLN A 678 -8.65 -9.48 -6.98
CA GLN A 678 -7.95 -10.62 -6.37
C GLN A 678 -8.86 -11.85 -6.20
N ALA A 679 -10.06 -11.70 -5.66
CA ALA A 679 -10.91 -12.84 -5.36
C ALA A 679 -11.46 -13.52 -6.62
N MET A 680 -11.67 -12.78 -7.71
CA MET A 680 -12.51 -13.23 -8.83
C MET A 680 -11.76 -13.37 -10.15
N LEU A 681 -10.74 -12.54 -10.40
CA LEU A 681 -10.20 -12.31 -11.75
C LEU A 681 -8.66 -12.43 -11.80
N GLU A 682 -7.99 -11.72 -10.92
CA GLU A 682 -6.57 -11.40 -11.03
C GLU A 682 -5.67 -12.56 -10.54
N GLU A 683 -4.68 -12.91 -11.35
CA GLU A 683 -3.64 -13.88 -11.03
C GLU A 683 -2.45 -13.68 -11.98
N ALA A 684 -1.26 -13.52 -11.41
CA ALA A 684 -0.01 -13.50 -12.17
C ALA A 684 0.48 -14.94 -12.37
N VAL A 685 0.34 -15.49 -13.57
CA VAL A 685 0.68 -16.87 -13.87
C VAL A 685 2.02 -16.95 -14.58
N TYR A 686 2.94 -17.72 -13.98
CA TYR A 686 4.19 -18.15 -14.62
C TYR A 686 4.07 -19.60 -15.04
N ASP A 687 4.45 -19.94 -16.27
CA ASP A 687 4.53 -21.33 -16.72
C ASP A 687 5.79 -22.04 -16.19
N GLU A 688 5.95 -23.32 -16.50
CA GLU A 688 7.09 -24.13 -16.05
C GLU A 688 8.44 -23.65 -16.58
N GLN A 689 8.45 -22.90 -17.68
CA GLN A 689 9.64 -22.26 -18.26
C GLN A 689 9.89 -20.86 -17.69
N GLY A 690 9.06 -20.43 -16.73
CA GLY A 690 9.12 -19.13 -16.08
C GLY A 690 8.68 -17.97 -16.96
N GLN A 691 7.91 -18.21 -18.02
CA GLN A 691 7.27 -17.16 -18.79
C GLN A 691 6.05 -16.62 -18.05
N LEU A 692 5.93 -15.29 -17.98
CA LEU A 692 4.74 -14.63 -17.46
C LEU A 692 3.63 -14.64 -18.52
N ILE A 693 2.77 -15.66 -18.50
CA ILE A 693 1.71 -15.86 -19.50
C ILE A 693 0.50 -14.94 -19.30
N THR A 694 0.39 -14.28 -18.14
CA THR A 694 -0.58 -13.20 -17.89
C THR A 694 0.12 -11.84 -17.84
N GLY A 695 1.04 -11.60 -18.79
CA GLY A 695 1.91 -10.41 -18.87
C GLY A 695 1.29 -9.21 -19.59
N GLU A 696 -0.01 -9.26 -19.89
CA GLU A 696 -0.77 -8.15 -20.47
C GLU A 696 -2.25 -8.16 -20.06
N LEU A 697 -2.95 -7.04 -20.28
CA LEU A 697 -4.36 -6.88 -19.85
C LEU A 697 -5.37 -7.75 -20.61
N MET A 698 -4.95 -8.41 -21.69
CA MET A 698 -5.77 -9.42 -22.37
C MET A 698 -5.97 -10.65 -21.50
N ASP A 699 -4.95 -11.04 -20.74
CA ASP A 699 -4.92 -12.25 -19.92
C ASP A 699 -5.00 -11.93 -18.41
N TYR A 700 -4.45 -10.80 -17.98
CA TYR A 700 -4.60 -10.28 -16.62
C TYR A 700 -5.83 -9.37 -16.53
N ALA A 701 -6.98 -9.97 -16.22
CA ALA A 701 -8.25 -9.25 -16.14
C ALA A 701 -8.35 -8.40 -14.86
N ILE A 702 -8.63 -7.11 -15.02
CA ILE A 702 -8.97 -6.20 -13.92
C ILE A 702 -10.48 -5.94 -13.85
N PRO A 703 -11.04 -5.62 -12.67
CA PRO A 703 -12.47 -5.37 -12.51
C PRO A 703 -12.99 -4.22 -13.38
N ARG A 704 -14.20 -4.38 -13.91
CA ARG A 704 -14.97 -3.35 -14.61
C ARG A 704 -16.12 -2.87 -13.75
N ALA A 705 -16.67 -1.70 -14.09
CA ALA A 705 -17.84 -1.16 -13.38
C ALA A 705 -19.05 -2.12 -13.39
N SER A 706 -19.23 -2.91 -14.45
CA SER A 706 -20.30 -3.91 -14.55
C SER A 706 -20.14 -5.12 -13.62
N ASP A 707 -18.95 -5.35 -13.09
CA ASP A 707 -18.66 -6.50 -12.23
C ASP A 707 -19.06 -6.23 -10.77
N MET A 708 -19.35 -4.97 -10.43
CA MET A 708 -19.59 -4.49 -9.07
C MET A 708 -21.04 -4.00 -8.89
N PRO A 709 -21.74 -4.39 -7.81
CA PRO A 709 -22.95 -3.67 -7.41
C PRO A 709 -22.57 -2.34 -6.77
N TRP A 710 -23.58 -1.50 -6.49
CA TRP A 710 -23.36 -0.35 -5.63
C TRP A 710 -22.95 -0.82 -4.23
N MET A 711 -21.90 -0.22 -3.67
CA MET A 711 -21.36 -0.55 -2.35
C MET A 711 -22.01 0.33 -1.30
N GLU A 712 -22.60 -0.26 -0.27
CA GLU A 712 -23.14 0.47 0.86
C GLU A 712 -22.05 0.63 1.93
N THR A 713 -21.62 1.87 2.20
CA THR A 713 -20.58 2.15 3.20
C THR A 713 -21.17 2.78 4.47
N GLY A 714 -20.66 2.35 5.61
CA GLY A 714 -21.00 2.85 6.94
C GLY A 714 -19.74 3.09 7.76
N ARG A 715 -19.87 3.75 8.90
CA ARG A 715 -18.73 4.07 9.75
C ARG A 715 -19.05 4.04 11.23
N THR A 716 -18.09 3.60 12.02
CA THR A 716 -18.04 3.87 13.46
C THR A 716 -16.84 4.78 13.75
N VAL A 717 -16.74 5.29 14.97
CA VAL A 717 -15.64 6.16 15.37
C VAL A 717 -15.11 5.72 16.73
N THR A 718 -13.87 5.24 16.72
CA THR A 718 -13.10 4.86 17.89
C THR A 718 -11.72 5.55 17.80
N PRO A 719 -11.56 6.74 18.39
CA PRO A 719 -10.34 7.53 18.21
C PRO A 719 -9.08 6.79 18.67
N SER A 720 -7.98 7.01 17.97
CA SER A 720 -6.67 6.51 18.41
C SER A 720 -6.13 7.35 19.57
N PRO A 721 -5.63 6.73 20.65
CA PRO A 721 -4.90 7.44 21.70
C PRO A 721 -3.46 7.80 21.29
N VAL A 722 -2.97 7.32 20.14
CA VAL A 722 -1.56 7.44 19.73
C VAL A 722 -1.20 8.83 19.22
N ASN A 723 -2.17 9.54 18.64
CA ASN A 723 -1.97 10.85 18.04
C ASN A 723 -3.04 11.86 18.49
N PRO A 724 -2.72 13.17 18.54
CA PRO A 724 -3.62 14.20 19.06
C PRO A 724 -4.89 14.41 18.22
N LEU A 725 -4.88 14.00 16.95
CA LEU A 725 -6.05 14.10 16.08
C LEU A 725 -7.05 12.96 16.32
N GLY A 726 -6.64 11.87 16.98
CA GLY A 726 -7.45 10.67 17.16
C GLY A 726 -7.78 9.93 15.86
N VAL A 727 -7.00 10.16 14.80
CA VAL A 727 -7.22 9.58 13.46
C VAL A 727 -6.45 8.27 13.31
N LYS A 728 -6.90 7.39 12.43
CA LYS A 728 -6.19 6.17 12.00
C LYS A 728 -6.06 6.13 10.47
N GLY A 729 -5.34 5.12 9.96
CA GLY A 729 -5.31 4.83 8.52
C GLY A 729 -6.63 4.25 8.00
N VAL A 730 -6.87 4.30 6.68
CA VAL A 730 -8.03 3.64 6.02
C VAL A 730 -7.76 3.29 4.55
N GLY A 731 -6.59 3.65 4.03
CA GLY A 731 -6.31 3.56 2.59
C GLY A 731 -6.32 2.12 2.07
N GLU A 732 -6.15 1.13 2.93
CA GLU A 732 -5.98 -0.28 2.59
C GLU A 732 -7.13 -1.17 3.12
N ALA A 733 -8.08 -0.57 3.86
CA ALA A 733 -9.24 -1.21 4.49
C ALA A 733 -10.01 -2.14 3.53
N GLY A 734 -10.38 -1.61 2.36
CA GLY A 734 -11.16 -2.35 1.36
C GLY A 734 -10.47 -3.63 0.91
N THR A 735 -9.15 -3.58 0.64
CA THR A 735 -8.37 -4.74 0.19
C THR A 735 -8.20 -5.81 1.27
N ILE A 736 -8.26 -5.41 2.54
CA ILE A 736 -8.09 -6.31 3.69
C ILE A 736 -9.42 -7.00 4.02
N GLY A 737 -10.50 -6.24 4.18
CA GLY A 737 -11.78 -6.78 4.62
C GLY A 737 -12.54 -7.54 3.52
N ALA A 738 -12.42 -7.12 2.26
CA ALA A 738 -13.28 -7.65 1.19
C ALA A 738 -12.88 -9.03 0.68
N THR A 739 -11.60 -9.32 0.57
CA THR A 739 -11.06 -10.61 0.11
C THR A 739 -11.61 -11.80 0.92
N PRO A 740 -11.48 -11.84 2.26
CA PRO A 740 -12.11 -12.86 3.09
C PRO A 740 -13.64 -12.84 3.05
N ALA A 741 -14.28 -11.67 2.96
CA ALA A 741 -15.75 -11.61 2.86
C ALA A 741 -16.24 -12.35 1.61
N LEU A 742 -15.62 -12.11 0.45
CA LEU A 742 -15.93 -12.78 -0.81
C LEU A 742 -15.64 -14.29 -0.72
N ALA A 743 -14.50 -14.67 -0.18
CA ALA A 743 -14.15 -16.08 -0.03
C ALA A 743 -15.10 -16.85 0.90
N ASN A 744 -15.50 -16.24 2.01
CA ASN A 744 -16.50 -16.78 2.92
C ASN A 744 -17.86 -16.90 2.24
N ALA A 745 -18.25 -15.91 1.42
CA ALA A 745 -19.51 -15.97 0.67
C ALA A 745 -19.51 -17.11 -0.35
N VAL A 746 -18.42 -17.28 -1.11
CA VAL A 746 -18.30 -18.37 -2.09
C VAL A 746 -18.26 -19.73 -1.41
N ALA A 747 -17.51 -19.88 -0.31
CA ALA A 747 -17.48 -21.12 0.46
C ALA A 747 -18.86 -21.45 1.06
N ASP A 748 -19.57 -20.46 1.59
CA ASP A 748 -20.95 -20.64 2.09
C ASP A 748 -21.90 -21.04 0.97
N ALA A 749 -21.85 -20.38 -0.21
CA ALA A 749 -22.67 -20.76 -1.37
C ALA A 749 -22.47 -22.24 -1.75
N LEU A 750 -21.21 -22.72 -1.73
CA LEU A 750 -20.84 -24.07 -2.13
C LEU A 750 -20.99 -25.14 -1.02
N ALA A 751 -21.32 -24.75 0.21
CA ALA A 751 -21.49 -25.67 1.34
C ALA A 751 -22.47 -26.83 1.07
N PRO A 752 -23.61 -26.64 0.35
CA PRO A 752 -24.51 -27.74 -0.01
C PRO A 752 -23.85 -28.84 -0.88
N PHE A 753 -22.74 -28.52 -1.56
CA PHE A 753 -21.96 -29.47 -2.36
C PHE A 753 -20.82 -30.13 -1.56
N GLY A 754 -20.76 -29.92 -0.24
CA GLY A 754 -19.71 -30.45 0.63
C GLY A 754 -18.36 -29.75 0.47
N VAL A 755 -18.32 -28.61 -0.22
CA VAL A 755 -17.12 -27.78 -0.35
C VAL A 755 -16.99 -26.91 0.90
N ARG A 756 -15.83 -26.96 1.55
CA ARG A 756 -15.54 -26.16 2.76
C ARG A 756 -14.61 -24.97 2.50
N HIS A 757 -13.83 -25.03 1.42
CA HIS A 757 -12.82 -24.04 1.05
C HIS A 757 -12.60 -24.03 -0.46
N VAL A 758 -12.27 -22.85 -1.00
CA VAL A 758 -11.87 -22.64 -2.39
C VAL A 758 -10.75 -21.60 -2.40
N ASP A 759 -9.66 -21.90 -3.10
CA ASP A 759 -8.60 -20.92 -3.33
C ASP A 759 -8.97 -19.93 -4.43
N MET A 760 -8.56 -18.68 -4.22
CA MET A 760 -8.70 -17.61 -5.21
C MET A 760 -7.77 -17.83 -6.42
N PRO A 761 -8.06 -17.22 -7.58
CA PRO A 761 -9.32 -16.58 -7.92
C PRO A 761 -10.45 -17.59 -8.19
N PHE A 762 -11.70 -17.19 -7.98
CA PHE A 762 -12.92 -18.01 -8.15
C PHE A 762 -13.32 -18.17 -9.63
N LYS A 763 -12.39 -18.65 -10.46
CA LYS A 763 -12.64 -18.90 -11.89
C LYS A 763 -13.84 -19.84 -12.08
N ARG A 764 -14.75 -19.46 -12.99
CA ARG A 764 -15.99 -20.21 -13.32
C ARG A 764 -15.78 -21.72 -13.47
N GLU A 765 -14.74 -22.12 -14.18
CA GLU A 765 -14.41 -23.53 -14.43
C GLU A 765 -14.04 -24.27 -13.14
N ARG A 766 -13.27 -23.63 -12.23
CA ARG A 766 -12.88 -24.19 -10.93
C ARG A 766 -14.12 -24.41 -10.06
N ILE A 767 -15.00 -23.40 -9.99
CA ILE A 767 -16.25 -23.46 -9.22
C ILE A 767 -17.17 -24.55 -9.76
N TRP A 768 -17.36 -24.62 -11.08
CA TRP A 768 -18.16 -25.67 -11.72
C TRP A 768 -17.61 -27.07 -11.41
N LYS A 769 -16.30 -27.29 -11.57
CA LYS A 769 -15.65 -28.58 -11.25
C LYS A 769 -15.87 -29.01 -9.80
N LEU A 770 -15.85 -28.06 -8.86
CA LEU A 770 -16.09 -28.33 -7.43
C LEU A 770 -17.54 -28.78 -7.19
N MET A 771 -18.53 -28.11 -7.79
CA MET A 771 -19.93 -28.50 -7.69
C MET A 771 -20.17 -29.91 -8.24
N GLN A 772 -19.57 -30.25 -9.40
CA GLN A 772 -19.72 -31.58 -10.02
C GLN A 772 -19.11 -32.71 -9.16
N LYS A 773 -17.95 -32.47 -8.54
CA LYS A 773 -17.34 -33.44 -7.60
C LYS A 773 -18.21 -33.65 -6.36
N GLY A 774 -18.81 -32.58 -5.84
CA GLY A 774 -19.73 -32.63 -4.69
C GLY A 774 -21.01 -33.40 -4.98
N SER A 775 -21.67 -33.12 -6.10
CA SER A 775 -22.92 -33.80 -6.50
C SER A 775 -22.76 -35.31 -6.73
N ARG A 776 -21.57 -35.79 -7.12
CA ARG A 776 -21.27 -37.22 -7.27
C ARG A 776 -21.05 -37.96 -5.95
N ARG A 777 -20.79 -37.26 -4.83
CA ARG A 777 -20.70 -37.86 -3.49
C ARG A 777 -22.04 -37.89 -2.75
N ALA A 778 -23.01 -37.10 -3.20
CA ALA A 778 -24.36 -37.04 -2.64
C ALA A 778 -25.37 -37.98 -3.32
N LYS A 779 -25.01 -38.52 -4.50
CA LYS A 779 -25.65 -39.69 -5.12
C LYS A 779 -24.89 -40.94 -4.69
#